data_AF-A0A919F4Z7-F1
#
_entry.id   AF-A0A919F4Z7-F1
#
_cell.length_a   1.000
_cell.length_b   1.000
_cell.length_c   1.000
_cell.angle_alpha   90.00
_cell.angle_beta   90.00
_cell.angle_gamma   90.00
#
_symmetry.space_group_name_H-M   'P 1'
#
loop_
_entity.id
_entity.type
_entity.pdbx_description
1 polymer ?
#
loop_
_entity_poly.entity_id
_entity_poly.type
_entity_poly.pdbx_seq_one_letter_code
_entity_poly.pdbx_strand_id
1 'polypeptide(L)'
;MTDLTTDLDAAASRILERRPGELRVGAPLGIGKPHRLINALYARVVDDPSRPMQLYTALSLNPPSPGSGLQARFAKPFLARHFGDDFPRLAYVDALQADVLPPHVQVEEFYMQSGALLHSRQAQRAYTSLNYTMAADAIATREPNVVVQKVAAEPDGTRLSLSSNTDITQDLLDAMRARGLPRPLMVAEIDPELPWIGGSAVVERDFFDLVVAPPGPHPRLFGLPRQPVGDVDYAIGLYASALVRDGGTLQIGIGTLADALSHALVLRHTDNAGYRRVLRALAPDIERHPAVVESGGLGPFETGLYGCSEMLNEGFKRLVESGVIRRKVHDDPGLMQRLARGEASLEDQARLEAEGEFLHGAFYLGSPDFYRWLRGMDDATRRAVGMRRISEINQLYGGNEALERLQRRDARFFNTCMMATALGAAVSDGLEDGRVVSGVGGQYNFVAMAHALADARSVLMFRAVREDGRHAQSNVRWNYGHATIPRHLRDVYLNEYGIADLRGRTDEDCVIAMASICDARFQDDLLGQARAHRKLREDFRAPTRWKHNTRRHVAGALAPFRADGTLPDYPLGSDFTPVEQDLLRALGWLKRATGTPIGKLRTFGQALAASGRPGDHRAALQRMALERPQGVGERVEARLLQLALARTARR
;
A
#
# COMPACT_ATOMS: atom_id res chain seq x y z
N MET A 1 -7.40 -36.58 -11.69
CA MET A 1 -7.16 -36.83 -10.25
C MET A 1 -5.99 -35.96 -9.83
N THR A 2 -6.19 -35.10 -8.83
CA THR A 2 -5.14 -34.21 -8.29
C THR A 2 -4.07 -35.02 -7.58
N ASP A 3 -2.81 -34.74 -7.89
CA ASP A 3 -1.68 -35.35 -7.23
C ASP A 3 -1.40 -34.64 -5.89
N LEU A 4 -1.03 -35.41 -4.87
CA LEU A 4 -0.78 -34.92 -3.52
C LEU A 4 0.65 -35.27 -3.09
N THR A 5 1.31 -34.32 -2.44
CA THR A 5 2.62 -34.53 -1.81
C THR A 5 2.79 -33.63 -0.61
N THR A 6 3.60 -34.06 0.35
CA THR A 6 4.03 -33.23 1.49
C THR A 6 5.45 -32.71 1.31
N ASP A 7 6.14 -33.13 0.24
CA ASP A 7 7.53 -32.81 -0.03
C ASP A 7 7.65 -31.82 -1.20
N LEU A 8 8.31 -30.68 -0.93
CA LEU A 8 8.60 -29.61 -1.88
C LEU A 8 9.57 -30.06 -2.98
N ASP A 9 10.55 -30.89 -2.64
CA ASP A 9 11.53 -31.40 -3.60
C ASP A 9 10.90 -32.40 -4.55
N ALA A 10 10.03 -33.28 -4.04
CA ALA A 10 9.21 -34.16 -4.86
C ALA A 10 8.24 -33.37 -5.75
N ALA A 11 7.64 -32.29 -5.24
CA ALA A 11 6.79 -31.40 -6.03
C ALA A 11 7.57 -30.75 -7.19
N ALA A 12 8.75 -30.20 -6.91
CA ALA A 12 9.62 -29.60 -7.93
C ALA A 12 10.02 -30.62 -9.00
N SER A 13 10.39 -31.85 -8.61
CA SER A 13 10.69 -32.93 -9.56
C SER A 13 9.51 -33.26 -10.46
N ARG A 14 8.30 -33.43 -9.89
CA ARG A 14 7.08 -33.72 -10.64
C ARG A 14 6.72 -32.61 -11.63
N ILE A 15 6.93 -31.35 -11.25
CA ILE A 15 6.73 -30.20 -12.15
C ILE A 15 7.69 -30.29 -13.34
N LEU A 16 8.98 -30.52 -13.08
CA LEU A 16 10.02 -30.60 -14.12
C LEU A 16 9.86 -31.83 -15.03
N GLU A 17 9.33 -32.93 -14.51
CA GLU A 17 8.97 -34.14 -15.28
C GLU A 17 7.78 -33.89 -16.21
N ARG A 18 6.73 -33.23 -15.72
CA ARG A 18 5.54 -32.90 -16.52
C ARG A 18 5.80 -31.79 -17.54
N ARG A 19 6.86 -31.00 -17.34
CA ARG A 19 7.29 -29.90 -18.22
C ARG A 19 8.79 -30.04 -18.55
N PRO A 20 9.18 -30.98 -19.42
CA PRO A 20 10.59 -31.31 -19.65
C PRO A 20 11.41 -30.22 -20.37
N GLY A 21 10.74 -29.26 -21.03
CA GLY A 21 11.40 -28.15 -21.72
C GLY A 21 11.61 -26.92 -20.82
N GLU A 22 11.55 -25.75 -21.46
CA GLU A 22 11.56 -24.46 -20.77
C GLU A 22 10.41 -24.35 -19.76
N LEU A 23 10.74 -23.89 -18.56
CA LEU A 23 9.79 -23.68 -17.49
C LEU A 23 9.28 -22.23 -17.51
N ARG A 24 8.02 -22.02 -17.89
CA ARG A 24 7.38 -20.69 -17.92
C ARG A 24 6.36 -20.61 -16.78
N VAL A 25 6.76 -19.96 -15.70
CA VAL A 25 6.04 -19.94 -14.42
C VAL A 25 5.26 -18.65 -14.28
N GLY A 26 3.95 -18.74 -14.07
CA GLY A 26 3.14 -17.66 -13.51
C GLY A 26 3.06 -17.79 -12.00
N ALA A 27 3.23 -16.69 -11.27
CA ALA A 27 3.00 -16.65 -9.82
C ALA A 27 2.27 -15.35 -9.42
N PRO A 28 1.26 -15.41 -8.54
CA PRO A 28 0.53 -14.24 -8.11
C PRO A 28 1.41 -13.31 -7.27
N LEU A 29 0.95 -12.09 -7.07
CA LEU A 29 1.71 -11.08 -6.35
C LEU A 29 1.71 -11.31 -4.83
N GLY A 30 2.74 -10.76 -4.16
CA GLY A 30 2.78 -10.68 -2.70
C GLY A 30 2.64 -12.03 -2.01
N ILE A 31 1.69 -12.14 -1.06
CA ILE A 31 1.56 -13.30 -0.16
C ILE A 31 0.94 -14.54 -0.80
N GLY A 32 0.30 -14.42 -1.96
CA GLY A 32 -0.16 -15.57 -2.75
C GLY A 32 0.99 -16.36 -3.36
N LYS A 33 2.21 -15.82 -3.35
CA LYS A 33 3.40 -16.43 -3.93
C LYS A 33 3.96 -17.54 -3.02
N PRO A 34 4.06 -18.81 -3.48
CA PRO A 34 4.59 -19.90 -2.68
C PRO A 34 6.13 -19.86 -2.67
N HIS A 35 6.71 -19.16 -1.68
CA HIS A 35 8.15 -18.89 -1.64
C HIS A 35 9.00 -20.18 -1.59
N ARG A 36 8.56 -21.15 -0.80
CA ARG A 36 9.28 -22.43 -0.62
C ARG A 36 9.27 -23.24 -1.91
N LEU A 37 8.12 -23.39 -2.55
CA LEU A 37 8.03 -24.08 -3.85
C LEU A 37 8.83 -23.39 -4.95
N ILE A 38 8.77 -22.06 -5.05
CA ILE A 38 9.56 -21.31 -6.05
C ILE A 38 11.06 -21.47 -5.80
N ASN A 39 11.51 -21.42 -4.54
CA ASN A 39 12.90 -21.67 -4.22
C ASN A 39 13.34 -23.09 -4.58
N ALA A 40 12.50 -24.11 -4.34
CA ALA A 40 12.77 -25.48 -4.74
C ALA A 40 12.91 -25.61 -6.27
N LEU A 41 12.05 -24.95 -7.05
CA LEU A 41 12.17 -24.90 -8.51
C LEU A 41 13.44 -24.16 -8.95
N TYR A 42 13.70 -22.97 -8.40
CA TYR A 42 14.86 -22.16 -8.73
C TYR A 42 16.18 -22.90 -8.46
N ALA A 43 16.28 -23.61 -7.33
CA ALA A 43 17.45 -24.40 -6.98
C ALA A 43 17.77 -25.53 -7.98
N ARG A 44 16.77 -26.05 -8.71
CA ARG A 44 16.97 -27.09 -9.73
C ARG A 44 17.41 -26.55 -11.07
N VAL A 45 17.17 -25.27 -11.36
CA VAL A 45 17.42 -24.67 -12.67
C VAL A 45 18.56 -23.66 -12.68
N VAL A 46 18.88 -23.04 -11.54
CA VAL A 46 19.88 -21.95 -11.47
C VAL A 46 21.25 -22.35 -12.02
N ASP A 47 21.68 -23.58 -11.75
CA ASP A 47 22.96 -24.13 -12.21
C ASP A 47 22.82 -25.06 -13.43
N ASP A 48 21.63 -25.17 -14.02
CA ASP A 48 21.34 -26.04 -15.18
C ASP A 48 20.82 -25.21 -16.38
N PRO A 49 21.71 -24.77 -17.29
CA PRO A 49 21.30 -24.00 -18.46
C PRO A 49 20.48 -24.82 -19.48
N SER A 50 20.43 -26.15 -19.36
CA SER A 50 19.55 -26.98 -20.20
C SER A 50 18.08 -26.88 -19.79
N ARG A 51 17.80 -26.30 -18.61
CA ARG A 51 16.47 -26.08 -18.04
C ARG A 51 16.21 -24.57 -17.85
N PRO A 52 16.03 -23.79 -18.93
CA PRO A 52 15.72 -22.37 -18.81
C PRO A 52 14.40 -22.14 -18.07
N MET A 53 14.34 -21.03 -17.32
CA MET A 53 13.16 -20.64 -16.54
C MET A 53 12.80 -19.18 -16.80
N GLN A 54 11.53 -18.92 -17.06
CA GLN A 54 10.95 -17.58 -17.07
C GLN A 54 9.89 -17.49 -15.96
N LEU A 55 9.97 -16.45 -15.12
CA LEU A 55 9.01 -16.19 -14.04
C LEU A 55 8.28 -14.87 -14.32
N TYR A 56 6.96 -14.93 -14.48
CA TYR A 56 6.09 -13.77 -14.60
C TYR A 56 5.36 -13.54 -13.29
N THR A 57 5.58 -12.39 -12.66
CA THR A 57 4.97 -12.10 -11.36
C THR A 57 4.89 -10.59 -11.07
N ALA A 58 4.58 -10.25 -9.83
CA ALA A 58 4.65 -8.91 -9.28
C ALA A 58 4.90 -8.97 -7.76
N LEU A 59 5.36 -7.86 -7.22
CA LEU A 59 5.54 -7.56 -5.80
C LEU A 59 6.14 -8.74 -5.04
N SER A 60 7.39 -9.07 -5.37
CA SER A 60 8.15 -10.10 -4.66
C SER A 60 8.62 -9.59 -3.30
N LEU A 61 8.19 -10.24 -2.21
CA LEU A 61 8.32 -9.72 -0.85
C LEU A 61 9.39 -10.46 -0.05
N ASN A 62 10.58 -9.86 0.04
CA ASN A 62 11.60 -10.28 1.00
C ASN A 62 11.62 -9.36 2.24
N PRO A 63 11.85 -9.88 3.46
CA PRO A 63 12.09 -9.05 4.63
C PRO A 63 13.26 -8.08 4.39
N PRO A 64 13.20 -6.86 4.94
CA PRO A 64 14.27 -5.88 4.75
C PRO A 64 15.57 -6.33 5.42
N SER A 65 16.71 -5.92 4.86
CA SER A 65 18.01 -6.15 5.48
C SER A 65 18.21 -5.27 6.72
N PRO A 66 18.80 -5.78 7.82
CA PRO A 66 18.89 -5.06 9.09
C PRO A 66 19.84 -3.83 9.08
N GLY A 67 20.62 -3.61 8.01
CA GLY A 67 21.61 -2.54 7.94
C GLY A 67 22.84 -2.82 8.83
N SER A 68 23.46 -1.75 9.36
CA SER A 68 24.69 -1.83 10.18
C SER A 68 24.64 -0.96 11.45
N GLY A 69 25.55 -1.20 12.39
CA GLY A 69 25.66 -0.45 13.65
C GLY A 69 24.36 -0.40 14.45
N LEU A 70 23.99 0.79 14.94
CA LEU A 70 22.74 1.03 15.66
C LEU A 70 21.48 0.58 14.89
N GLN A 71 21.45 0.68 13.55
CA GLN A 71 20.30 0.22 12.77
C GLN A 71 20.14 -1.30 12.89
N ALA A 72 21.25 -2.05 12.78
CA ALA A 72 21.24 -3.50 12.92
C ALA A 72 20.84 -3.96 14.33
N ARG A 73 21.33 -3.26 15.37
CA ARG A 73 20.98 -3.53 16.78
C ARG A 73 19.47 -3.37 17.04
N PHE A 74 18.84 -2.39 16.39
CA PHE A 74 17.40 -2.22 16.45
C PHE A 74 16.67 -3.28 15.61
N ALA A 75 17.03 -3.39 14.33
CA ALA A 75 16.29 -4.14 13.33
C ALA A 75 16.37 -5.65 13.56
N LYS A 76 17.52 -6.24 13.88
CA LYS A 76 17.67 -7.72 13.97
C LYS A 76 16.64 -8.37 14.91
N PRO A 77 16.50 -7.96 16.19
CA PRO A 77 15.54 -8.61 17.07
C PRO A 77 14.08 -8.29 16.71
N PHE A 78 13.83 -7.13 16.10
CA PHE A 78 12.51 -6.78 15.58
C PHE A 78 12.11 -7.69 14.42
N LEU A 79 13.00 -7.86 13.43
CA LEU A 79 12.77 -8.69 12.25
C LEU A 79 12.58 -10.16 12.63
N ALA A 80 13.40 -10.70 13.53
CA ALA A 80 13.23 -12.05 14.07
C ALA A 80 11.86 -12.25 14.72
N ARG A 81 11.41 -11.29 15.54
CA ARG A 81 10.08 -11.33 16.18
C ARG A 81 8.93 -11.20 15.17
N HIS A 82 9.11 -10.37 14.14
CA HIS A 82 8.05 -10.00 13.20
C HIS A 82 7.89 -11.03 12.06
N PHE A 83 8.99 -11.48 11.46
CA PHE A 83 9.00 -12.41 10.33
C PHE A 83 9.35 -13.85 10.72
N GLY A 84 9.93 -14.07 11.90
CA GLY A 84 10.55 -15.36 12.27
C GLY A 84 11.99 -15.46 11.77
N ASP A 85 12.77 -16.35 12.39
CA ASP A 85 14.14 -16.64 11.97
C ASP A 85 14.18 -17.56 10.73
N ASP A 86 13.06 -18.19 10.39
CA ASP A 86 12.89 -19.19 9.34
C ASP A 86 12.11 -18.68 8.12
N PHE A 87 11.88 -17.36 8.01
CA PHE A 87 11.15 -16.81 6.87
C PHE A 87 11.85 -17.17 5.54
N PRO A 88 11.18 -17.85 4.60
CA PRO A 88 11.78 -18.31 3.36
C PRO A 88 11.95 -17.13 2.40
N ARG A 89 13.12 -16.48 2.41
CA ARG A 89 13.46 -15.45 1.41
C ARG A 89 13.45 -16.04 0.00
N LEU A 90 12.94 -15.28 -0.97
CA LEU A 90 12.99 -15.63 -2.38
C LEU A 90 14.43 -15.51 -2.90
N ALA A 91 15.03 -16.63 -3.29
CA ALA A 91 16.42 -16.67 -3.73
C ALA A 91 16.66 -15.88 -5.03
N TYR A 92 15.71 -15.90 -5.97
CA TYR A 92 15.82 -15.11 -7.20
C TYR A 92 15.76 -13.60 -6.94
N VAL A 93 15.05 -13.15 -5.90
CA VAL A 93 15.00 -11.72 -5.53
C VAL A 93 16.34 -11.28 -4.98
N ASP A 94 16.96 -12.10 -4.13
CA ASP A 94 18.31 -11.85 -3.63
C ASP A 94 19.33 -11.82 -4.79
N ALA A 95 19.19 -12.71 -5.78
CA ALA A 95 20.00 -12.70 -7.00
C ALA A 95 19.76 -11.46 -7.87
N LEU A 96 18.51 -10.99 -8.03
CA LEU A 96 18.18 -9.76 -8.75
C LEU A 96 18.77 -8.52 -8.06
N GLN A 97 18.69 -8.45 -6.73
CA GLN A 97 19.28 -7.36 -5.94
C GLN A 97 20.80 -7.29 -6.06
N ALA A 98 21.45 -8.46 -6.13
CA ALA A 98 22.88 -8.58 -6.37
C ALA A 98 23.27 -8.46 -7.86
N ASP A 99 22.29 -8.46 -8.77
CA ASP A 99 22.47 -8.41 -10.23
C ASP A 99 23.28 -9.60 -10.78
N VAL A 100 22.99 -10.80 -10.26
CA VAL A 100 23.69 -12.07 -10.54
C VAL A 100 22.77 -13.20 -11.01
N LEU A 101 21.55 -12.89 -11.46
CA LEU A 101 20.65 -13.91 -12.03
C LEU A 101 21.32 -14.54 -13.27
N PRO A 102 21.35 -15.87 -13.44
CA PRO A 102 22.03 -16.47 -14.59
C PRO A 102 21.27 -16.19 -15.90
N PRO A 103 21.93 -16.16 -17.08
CA PRO A 103 21.31 -15.74 -18.33
C PRO A 103 20.10 -16.58 -18.80
N HIS A 104 20.02 -17.85 -18.39
CA HIS A 104 18.91 -18.76 -18.71
C HIS A 104 17.74 -18.68 -17.72
N VAL A 105 17.84 -17.83 -16.68
CA VAL A 105 16.74 -17.52 -15.78
C VAL A 105 16.33 -16.06 -15.97
N GLN A 106 15.06 -15.83 -16.29
CA GLN A 106 14.50 -14.50 -16.48
C GLN A 106 13.33 -14.28 -15.51
N VAL A 107 13.26 -13.08 -14.95
CA VAL A 107 12.16 -12.67 -14.06
C VAL A 107 11.59 -11.36 -14.59
N GLU A 108 10.31 -11.41 -14.95
CA GLU A 108 9.52 -10.27 -15.41
C GLU A 108 8.55 -9.88 -14.28
N GLU A 109 8.73 -8.68 -13.73
CA GLU A 109 7.78 -8.09 -12.78
C GLU A 109 7.08 -6.88 -13.40
N PHE A 110 5.74 -6.84 -13.30
CA PHE A 110 4.95 -5.68 -13.72
C PHE A 110 4.72 -4.67 -12.59
N TYR A 111 5.09 -5.03 -11.36
CA TYR A 111 5.05 -4.15 -10.19
C TYR A 111 6.12 -4.56 -9.19
N MET A 112 7.05 -3.69 -8.84
CA MET A 112 8.16 -3.98 -7.92
C MET A 112 7.92 -3.40 -6.52
N GLN A 113 8.56 -3.98 -5.50
CA GLN A 113 8.66 -3.33 -4.19
C GLN A 113 9.39 -1.97 -4.33
N SER A 114 8.75 -0.89 -3.88
CA SER A 114 9.22 0.48 -4.10
C SER A 114 10.70 0.69 -3.75
N GLY A 115 11.49 1.02 -4.76
CA GLY A 115 12.92 1.32 -4.67
C GLY A 115 13.84 0.12 -4.45
N ALA A 116 13.30 -1.08 -4.21
CA ALA A 116 14.09 -2.25 -3.85
C ALA A 116 15.00 -2.75 -4.98
N LEU A 117 14.57 -2.56 -6.23
CA LEU A 117 15.27 -3.01 -7.45
C LEU A 117 15.75 -1.83 -8.32
N LEU A 118 15.85 -0.62 -7.75
CA LEU A 118 16.25 0.59 -8.49
C LEU A 118 17.67 0.52 -9.08
N HIS A 119 18.53 -0.31 -8.48
CA HIS A 119 19.94 -0.49 -8.89
C HIS A 119 20.20 -1.82 -9.61
N SER A 120 19.19 -2.68 -9.74
CA SER A 120 19.31 -3.96 -10.45
C SER A 120 19.18 -3.74 -11.96
N ARG A 121 20.24 -3.98 -12.73
CA ARG A 121 20.20 -3.82 -14.19
C ARG A 121 19.28 -4.87 -14.81
N GLN A 122 19.28 -6.08 -14.26
CA GLN A 122 18.43 -7.17 -14.72
C GLN A 122 16.95 -6.85 -14.51
N ALA A 123 16.55 -6.40 -13.32
CA ALA A 123 15.16 -6.04 -13.06
C ALA A 123 14.69 -4.85 -13.90
N GLN A 124 15.52 -3.79 -14.01
CA GLN A 124 15.16 -2.59 -14.78
C GLN A 124 14.97 -2.88 -16.28
N ARG A 125 15.74 -3.84 -16.85
CA ARG A 125 15.61 -4.26 -18.25
C ARG A 125 14.43 -5.18 -18.51
N ALA A 126 13.98 -5.93 -17.50
CA ALA A 126 12.93 -6.94 -17.60
C ALA A 126 11.59 -6.47 -16.98
N TYR A 127 11.42 -5.17 -16.74
CA TYR A 127 10.16 -4.60 -16.27
C TYR A 127 9.16 -4.47 -17.42
N THR A 128 7.90 -4.84 -17.17
CA THR A 128 6.81 -4.63 -18.11
C THR A 128 5.83 -3.61 -17.55
N SER A 129 5.71 -2.47 -18.22
CA SER A 129 4.74 -1.42 -17.84
C SER A 129 3.33 -1.84 -18.22
N LEU A 130 2.51 -2.19 -17.23
CA LEU A 130 1.14 -2.65 -17.42
C LEU A 130 0.21 -2.00 -16.41
N ASN A 131 -1.00 -1.67 -16.85
CA ASN A 131 -2.14 -1.51 -15.95
C ASN A 131 -2.51 -2.88 -15.39
N TYR A 132 -2.97 -2.92 -14.16
CA TYR A 132 -3.17 -4.20 -13.47
C TYR A 132 -4.22 -5.09 -14.16
N THR A 133 -5.31 -4.50 -14.66
CA THR A 133 -6.35 -5.26 -15.40
C THR A 133 -5.86 -5.83 -16.75
N MET A 134 -4.73 -5.36 -17.26
CA MET A 134 -4.12 -5.86 -18.50
C MET A 134 -3.06 -6.95 -18.22
N ALA A 135 -2.68 -7.16 -16.96
CA ALA A 135 -1.60 -8.07 -16.60
C ALA A 135 -1.90 -9.52 -16.99
N ALA A 136 -3.12 -10.01 -16.75
CA ALA A 136 -3.53 -11.36 -17.10
C ALA A 136 -3.38 -11.65 -18.61
N ASP A 137 -3.87 -10.74 -19.45
CA ASP A 137 -3.80 -10.85 -20.91
C ASP A 137 -2.35 -10.73 -21.41
N ALA A 138 -1.56 -9.81 -20.85
CA ALA A 138 -0.14 -9.70 -21.17
C ALA A 138 0.62 -10.98 -20.82
N ILE A 139 0.46 -11.51 -19.61
CA ILE A 139 1.11 -12.74 -19.15
C ILE A 139 0.69 -13.94 -20.01
N ALA A 140 -0.58 -14.04 -20.40
CA ALA A 140 -1.04 -15.11 -21.27
C ALA A 140 -0.29 -15.14 -22.61
N THR A 141 0.27 -14.02 -23.12
CA THR A 141 1.03 -14.01 -24.39
C THR A 141 2.39 -14.69 -24.25
N ARG A 142 2.85 -14.86 -23.01
CA ARG A 142 4.08 -15.59 -22.70
C ARG A 142 3.82 -17.07 -22.47
N GLU A 143 2.57 -17.52 -22.60
CA GLU A 143 2.17 -18.92 -22.53
C GLU A 143 2.77 -19.65 -21.32
N PRO A 144 2.51 -19.17 -20.08
CA PRO A 144 2.98 -19.87 -18.89
C PRO A 144 2.48 -21.32 -18.94
N ASN A 145 3.37 -22.26 -18.70
CA ASN A 145 3.07 -23.69 -18.74
C ASN A 145 2.92 -24.30 -17.34
N VAL A 146 3.21 -23.51 -16.30
CA VAL A 146 2.99 -23.80 -14.88
C VAL A 146 2.48 -22.53 -14.20
N VAL A 147 1.48 -22.66 -13.33
CA VAL A 147 1.08 -21.60 -12.38
C VAL A 147 1.21 -22.16 -10.97
N VAL A 148 1.93 -21.43 -10.12
CA VAL A 148 2.13 -21.80 -8.71
C VAL A 148 1.44 -20.79 -7.80
N GLN A 149 0.69 -21.27 -6.81
CA GLN A 149 -0.04 -20.39 -5.88
C GLN A 149 -0.09 -20.97 -4.48
N LYS A 150 0.02 -20.10 -3.48
CA LYS A 150 -0.23 -20.43 -2.08
C LYS A 150 -1.73 -20.37 -1.81
N VAL A 151 -2.27 -21.36 -1.11
CA VAL A 151 -3.71 -21.49 -0.84
C VAL A 151 -3.99 -21.85 0.62
N ALA A 152 -5.20 -21.53 1.07
CA ALA A 152 -5.77 -22.08 2.30
C ALA A 152 -6.55 -23.37 1.98
N ALA A 153 -6.68 -24.26 2.95
CA ALA A 153 -7.46 -25.49 2.83
C ALA A 153 -8.52 -25.53 3.92
N GLU A 154 -9.70 -26.06 3.59
CA GLU A 154 -10.70 -26.40 4.61
C GLU A 154 -10.22 -27.59 5.46
N PRO A 155 -10.76 -27.78 6.68
CA PRO A 155 -10.28 -28.80 7.61
C PRO A 155 -10.29 -30.24 7.06
N ASP A 156 -11.26 -30.58 6.20
CA ASP A 156 -11.34 -31.90 5.56
C ASP A 156 -10.49 -32.02 4.28
N GLY A 157 -9.91 -30.91 3.82
CA GLY A 157 -9.06 -30.81 2.63
C GLY A 157 -9.80 -31.02 1.30
N THR A 158 -11.14 -31.05 1.29
CA THR A 158 -11.93 -31.29 0.08
C THR A 158 -11.94 -30.07 -0.85
N ARG A 159 -12.01 -28.88 -0.25
CA ARG A 159 -11.96 -27.60 -0.95
C ARG A 159 -10.73 -26.79 -0.58
N LEU A 160 -10.31 -25.97 -1.53
CA LEU A 160 -9.23 -25.02 -1.37
C LEU A 160 -9.78 -23.61 -1.54
N SER A 161 -9.05 -22.64 -1.01
CA SER A 161 -9.33 -21.24 -1.22
C SER A 161 -8.06 -20.54 -1.70
N LEU A 162 -8.19 -19.72 -2.74
CA LEU A 162 -7.16 -18.75 -3.14
C LEU A 162 -6.90 -17.71 -2.02
N SER A 163 -7.61 -17.82 -0.90
CA SER A 163 -7.41 -17.10 0.34
C SER A 163 -7.52 -15.59 0.09
N SER A 164 -6.72 -14.81 0.79
CA SER A 164 -6.64 -13.37 0.64
C SER A 164 -5.83 -12.93 -0.60
N ASN A 165 -5.77 -13.74 -1.66
CA ASN A 165 -4.99 -13.43 -2.86
C ASN A 165 -5.55 -14.14 -4.11
N THR A 166 -6.79 -13.81 -4.48
CA THR A 166 -7.39 -14.23 -5.76
C THR A 166 -6.62 -13.63 -6.94
N ASP A 167 -6.20 -12.37 -6.79
CA ASP A 167 -5.33 -11.64 -7.73
C ASP A 167 -5.83 -11.80 -9.19
N ILE A 168 -4.95 -12.21 -10.10
CA ILE A 168 -5.23 -12.41 -11.52
C ILE A 168 -5.20 -13.89 -11.92
N THR A 169 -5.18 -14.85 -10.98
CA THR A 169 -5.03 -16.27 -11.35
C THR A 169 -6.18 -16.75 -12.25
N GLN A 170 -7.42 -16.46 -11.86
CA GLN A 170 -8.59 -16.82 -12.66
C GLN A 170 -8.64 -15.99 -13.96
N ASP A 171 -8.31 -14.70 -13.88
CA ASP A 171 -8.24 -13.81 -15.05
C ASP A 171 -7.22 -14.30 -16.09
N LEU A 172 -6.08 -14.84 -15.65
CA LEU A 172 -5.05 -15.44 -16.52
C LEU A 172 -5.59 -16.69 -17.21
N LEU A 173 -6.28 -17.57 -16.49
CA LEU A 173 -6.87 -18.78 -17.08
C LEU A 173 -7.95 -18.44 -18.12
N ASP A 174 -8.77 -17.43 -17.84
CA ASP A 174 -9.77 -16.93 -18.78
C ASP A 174 -9.10 -16.33 -20.03
N ALA A 175 -8.04 -15.53 -19.86
CA ALA A 175 -7.27 -14.96 -20.97
C ALA A 175 -6.57 -16.02 -21.83
N MET A 176 -5.99 -17.06 -21.20
CA MET A 176 -5.40 -18.19 -21.93
C MET A 176 -6.45 -18.98 -22.72
N ARG A 177 -7.61 -19.26 -22.11
CA ARG A 177 -8.72 -19.94 -22.78
C ARG A 177 -9.23 -19.14 -23.98
N ALA A 178 -9.41 -17.83 -23.83
CA ALA A 178 -9.87 -16.95 -24.90
C ALA A 178 -8.92 -16.95 -26.13
N ARG A 179 -7.64 -17.25 -25.91
CA ARG A 179 -6.62 -17.35 -26.96
C ARG A 179 -6.42 -18.76 -27.52
N GLY A 180 -7.18 -19.74 -27.04
CA GLY A 180 -7.01 -21.14 -27.44
C GLY A 180 -5.70 -21.76 -26.94
N LEU A 181 -5.08 -21.18 -25.90
CA LEU A 181 -3.85 -21.70 -25.30
C LEU A 181 -4.16 -22.88 -24.36
N PRO A 182 -3.24 -23.84 -24.22
CA PRO A 182 -3.41 -24.94 -23.29
C PRO A 182 -3.45 -24.44 -21.84
N ARG A 183 -4.28 -25.06 -21.00
CA ARG A 183 -4.29 -24.80 -19.55
C ARG A 183 -2.90 -25.13 -18.97
N PRO A 184 -2.30 -24.24 -18.15
CA PRO A 184 -1.03 -24.52 -17.49
C PRO A 184 -1.19 -25.62 -16.45
N LEU A 185 -0.07 -26.24 -16.04
CA LEU A 185 -0.07 -27.10 -14.86
C LEU A 185 -0.34 -26.23 -13.63
N MET A 186 -1.46 -26.47 -12.95
CA MET A 186 -1.86 -25.72 -11.77
C MET A 186 -1.29 -26.37 -10.51
N VAL A 187 -0.48 -25.64 -9.74
CA VAL A 187 0.17 -26.16 -8.54
C VAL A 187 -0.16 -25.29 -7.32
N ALA A 188 -0.65 -25.91 -6.27
CA ALA A 188 -0.94 -25.28 -4.98
C ALA A 188 0.11 -25.64 -3.92
N GLU A 189 0.57 -24.66 -3.13
CA GLU A 189 1.20 -24.90 -1.82
C GLU A 189 0.20 -24.52 -0.72
N ILE A 190 -0.25 -25.49 0.08
CA ILE A 190 -1.08 -25.22 1.25
C ILE A 190 -0.22 -24.56 2.33
N ASP A 191 -0.67 -23.40 2.81
CA ASP A 191 -0.09 -22.73 3.97
C ASP A 191 -1.16 -22.57 5.05
N PRO A 192 -1.09 -23.33 6.15
CA PRO A 192 -2.07 -23.25 7.24
C PRO A 192 -2.15 -21.89 7.95
N GLU A 193 -1.16 -21.01 7.76
CA GLU A 193 -1.22 -19.65 8.31
C GLU A 193 -2.05 -18.70 7.41
N LEU A 194 -2.35 -19.06 6.16
CA LEU A 194 -3.23 -18.25 5.30
C LEU A 194 -4.68 -18.25 5.82
N PRO A 195 -5.36 -17.10 5.87
CA PRO A 195 -6.76 -17.05 6.28
C PRO A 195 -7.67 -17.74 5.26
N TRP A 196 -8.64 -18.52 5.73
CA TRP A 196 -9.70 -19.02 4.86
C TRP A 196 -10.68 -17.89 4.54
N ILE A 197 -10.82 -17.54 3.25
CA ILE A 197 -11.84 -16.62 2.76
C ILE A 197 -12.75 -17.37 1.79
N GLY A 198 -14.06 -17.22 1.97
CA GLY A 198 -15.09 -17.92 1.21
C GLY A 198 -15.41 -17.25 -0.15
N GLY A 199 -16.62 -17.51 -0.64
CA GLY A 199 -17.15 -16.87 -1.84
C GLY A 199 -16.34 -17.21 -3.10
N SER A 200 -16.03 -16.20 -3.92
CA SER A 200 -15.35 -16.39 -5.21
C SER A 200 -13.90 -16.88 -5.11
N ALA A 201 -13.30 -16.86 -3.91
CA ALA A 201 -11.96 -17.41 -3.67
C ALA A 201 -11.95 -18.94 -3.54
N VAL A 202 -13.10 -19.57 -3.29
CA VAL A 202 -13.18 -21.03 -3.10
C VAL A 202 -13.11 -21.73 -4.44
N VAL A 203 -12.28 -22.77 -4.51
CA VAL A 203 -12.13 -23.66 -5.65
C VAL A 203 -12.16 -25.11 -5.21
N GLU A 204 -12.69 -25.99 -6.07
CA GLU A 204 -12.58 -27.43 -5.86
C GLU A 204 -11.11 -27.88 -5.94
N ARG A 205 -10.75 -28.97 -5.26
CA ARG A 205 -9.37 -29.47 -5.25
C ARG A 205 -8.82 -29.76 -6.66
N ASP A 206 -9.67 -30.17 -7.60
CA ASP A 206 -9.29 -30.47 -8.98
C ASP A 206 -9.03 -29.23 -9.87
N PHE A 207 -9.23 -28.03 -9.32
CA PHE A 207 -8.66 -26.80 -9.87
C PHE A 207 -7.12 -26.86 -9.92
N PHE A 208 -6.50 -27.64 -9.05
CA PHE A 208 -5.06 -27.88 -9.05
C PHE A 208 -4.74 -29.31 -9.51
N ASP A 209 -3.70 -29.42 -10.35
CA ASP A 209 -3.18 -30.70 -10.83
C ASP A 209 -2.22 -31.34 -9.81
N LEU A 210 -1.54 -30.51 -9.01
CA LEU A 210 -0.66 -30.91 -7.92
C LEU A 210 -0.91 -30.01 -6.70
N VAL A 211 -1.10 -30.62 -5.53
CA VAL A 211 -1.23 -29.92 -4.25
C VAL A 211 -0.12 -30.38 -3.32
N VAL A 212 0.66 -29.42 -2.83
CA VAL A 212 1.76 -29.60 -1.89
C VAL A 212 1.29 -29.16 -0.52
N ALA A 213 1.37 -30.04 0.48
CA ALA A 213 1.05 -29.75 1.87
C ALA A 213 2.29 -29.97 2.76
N PRO A 214 3.25 -29.03 2.77
CA PRO A 214 4.48 -29.20 3.56
C PRO A 214 4.16 -29.39 5.04
N PRO A 215 4.84 -30.32 5.75
CA PRO A 215 4.66 -30.48 7.19
C PRO A 215 5.12 -29.22 7.94
N GLY A 216 4.63 -29.07 9.17
CA GLY A 216 5.06 -27.99 10.07
C GLY A 216 6.50 -28.15 10.56
N PRO A 217 7.10 -27.09 11.14
CA PRO A 217 6.50 -25.78 11.40
C PRO A 217 6.26 -24.95 10.13
N HIS A 218 5.24 -24.09 10.17
CA HIS A 218 4.91 -23.18 9.06
C HIS A 218 5.53 -21.80 9.33
N PRO A 219 6.32 -21.25 8.39
CA PRO A 219 6.87 -19.91 8.54
C PRO A 219 5.75 -18.87 8.66
N ARG A 220 6.04 -17.75 9.33
CA ARG A 220 5.08 -16.65 9.44
C ARG A 220 4.76 -16.06 8.06
N LEU A 221 3.53 -15.62 7.87
CA LEU A 221 3.17 -14.81 6.71
C LEU A 221 3.96 -13.49 6.70
N PHE A 222 4.24 -12.99 5.49
CA PHE A 222 4.87 -11.69 5.34
C PHE A 222 3.96 -10.61 5.92
N GLY A 223 4.47 -9.89 6.92
CA GLY A 223 3.75 -8.81 7.59
C GLY A 223 4.33 -7.44 7.23
N LEU A 224 3.51 -6.49 6.81
CA LEU A 224 3.95 -5.08 6.66
C LEU A 224 4.12 -4.44 8.04
N PRO A 225 5.32 -3.96 8.43
CA PRO A 225 5.50 -3.25 9.69
C PRO A 225 4.78 -1.90 9.67
N ARG A 226 3.89 -1.67 10.63
CA ARG A 226 3.17 -0.40 10.76
C ARG A 226 4.14 0.74 11.08
N GLN A 227 4.05 1.83 10.32
CA GLN A 227 4.91 2.99 10.46
C GLN A 227 4.22 4.08 11.28
N PRO A 228 4.98 4.94 11.99
CA PRO A 228 4.39 6.07 12.68
C PRO A 228 3.85 7.11 11.69
N VAL A 229 2.68 7.66 11.99
CA VAL A 229 2.03 8.73 11.23
C VAL A 229 2.51 10.09 11.76
N GLY A 230 3.07 10.90 10.86
CA GLY A 230 3.54 12.26 11.16
C GLY A 230 2.52 13.34 10.79
N ASP A 231 2.79 14.57 11.21
CA ASP A 231 1.89 15.72 11.03
C ASP A 231 1.51 15.98 9.56
N VAL A 232 2.47 15.81 8.63
CA VAL A 232 2.24 15.94 7.18
C VAL A 232 1.18 14.94 6.71
N ASP A 233 1.31 13.68 7.12
CA ASP A 233 0.41 12.62 6.68
C ASP A 233 -0.97 12.76 7.35
N TYR A 234 -1.00 13.19 8.62
CA TYR A 234 -2.25 13.53 9.30
C TYR A 234 -3.01 14.65 8.61
N ALA A 235 -2.34 15.73 8.23
CA ALA A 235 -2.99 16.82 7.50
C ALA A 235 -3.61 16.31 6.19
N ILE A 236 -2.88 15.50 5.44
CA ILE A 236 -3.38 14.90 4.18
C ILE A 236 -4.59 14.00 4.45
N GLY A 237 -4.51 13.10 5.43
CA GLY A 237 -5.59 12.20 5.80
C GLY A 237 -6.85 12.93 6.26
N LEU A 238 -6.70 14.04 6.98
CA LEU A 238 -7.80 14.89 7.41
C LEU A 238 -8.49 15.58 6.22
N TYR A 239 -7.73 16.17 5.28
CA TYR A 239 -8.32 16.72 4.04
C TYR A 239 -9.00 15.65 3.19
N ALA A 240 -8.36 14.50 3.03
CA ALA A 240 -8.91 13.36 2.29
C ALA A 240 -10.24 12.88 2.91
N SER A 241 -10.32 12.78 4.24
CA SER A 241 -11.54 12.34 4.93
C SER A 241 -12.74 13.25 4.71
N ALA A 242 -12.51 14.55 4.46
CA ALA A 242 -13.55 15.52 4.18
C ALA A 242 -14.18 15.33 2.79
N LEU A 243 -13.49 14.65 1.87
CA LEU A 243 -13.99 14.31 0.54
C LEU A 243 -14.84 13.03 0.51
N VAL A 244 -14.98 12.32 1.63
CA VAL A 244 -15.75 11.07 1.70
C VAL A 244 -17.21 11.35 2.05
N ARG A 245 -18.14 10.93 1.19
CA ARG A 245 -19.59 11.04 1.46
C ARG A 245 -20.08 9.81 2.22
N ASP A 246 -21.00 10.01 3.16
CA ASP A 246 -21.73 8.90 3.78
C ASP A 246 -22.58 8.15 2.75
N GLY A 247 -22.69 6.84 2.90
CA GLY A 247 -23.36 5.97 1.93
C GLY A 247 -22.53 5.70 0.66
N GLY A 248 -21.32 6.24 0.55
CA GLY A 248 -20.46 6.11 -0.62
C GLY A 248 -19.65 4.80 -0.68
N THR A 249 -18.72 4.76 -1.63
CA THR A 249 -17.75 3.69 -1.82
C THR A 249 -16.33 4.18 -1.55
N LEU A 250 -15.54 3.36 -0.86
CA LEU A 250 -14.18 3.71 -0.46
C LEU A 250 -13.16 2.73 -1.05
N GLN A 251 -12.16 3.29 -1.72
CA GLN A 251 -10.90 2.62 -2.05
C GLN A 251 -9.75 3.42 -1.48
N ILE A 252 -8.83 2.75 -0.78
CA ILE A 252 -7.61 3.36 -0.25
C ILE A 252 -6.42 2.45 -0.53
N GLY A 253 -5.25 3.07 -0.74
CA GLY A 253 -3.99 2.35 -0.86
C GLY A 253 -3.39 1.94 0.49
N ILE A 254 -2.05 1.92 0.57
CA ILE A 254 -1.29 1.51 1.74
C ILE A 254 -0.38 2.61 2.29
N GLY A 255 0.20 2.33 3.45
CA GLY A 255 1.20 3.18 4.10
C GLY A 255 0.58 4.33 4.86
N THR A 256 1.45 5.19 5.40
CA THR A 256 1.06 6.18 6.41
C THR A 256 0.01 7.19 5.95
N LEU A 257 -0.12 7.45 4.64
CA LEU A 257 -1.18 8.31 4.10
C LEU A 257 -2.55 7.63 4.18
N ALA A 258 -2.63 6.34 3.84
CA ALA A 258 -3.85 5.56 3.99
C ALA A 258 -4.20 5.31 5.46
N ASP A 259 -3.18 5.13 6.32
CA ASP A 259 -3.37 5.00 7.76
C ASP A 259 -3.94 6.29 8.37
N ALA A 260 -3.42 7.45 7.96
CA ALA A 260 -3.92 8.76 8.39
C ALA A 260 -5.36 9.02 7.93
N LEU A 261 -5.70 8.66 6.69
CA LEU A 261 -7.07 8.74 6.18
C LEU A 261 -8.00 7.83 6.98
N SER A 262 -7.60 6.57 7.21
CA SER A 262 -8.38 5.62 8.00
C SER A 262 -8.62 6.14 9.41
N HIS A 263 -7.59 6.67 10.08
CA HIS A 263 -7.73 7.32 11.38
C HIS A 263 -8.70 8.49 11.35
N ALA A 264 -8.57 9.38 10.36
CA ALA A 264 -9.44 10.55 10.24
C ALA A 264 -10.91 10.16 10.03
N LEU A 265 -11.20 9.10 9.25
CA LEU A 265 -12.55 8.58 9.07
C LEU A 265 -13.11 7.94 10.35
N VAL A 266 -12.29 7.19 11.09
CA VAL A 266 -12.67 6.64 12.40
C VAL A 266 -12.97 7.78 13.37
N LEU A 267 -12.06 8.76 13.50
CA LEU A 267 -12.24 9.92 14.38
C LEU A 267 -13.50 10.71 14.01
N ARG A 268 -13.73 10.93 12.71
CA ARG A 268 -14.96 11.59 12.20
C ARG A 268 -16.23 10.86 12.65
N HIS A 269 -16.19 9.54 12.77
CA HIS A 269 -17.34 8.73 13.17
C HIS A 269 -17.51 8.62 14.69
N THR A 270 -16.42 8.39 15.42
CA THR A 270 -16.46 8.06 16.86
C THR A 270 -16.30 9.28 17.77
N ASP A 271 -15.61 10.33 17.33
CA ASP A 271 -15.51 11.64 18.00
C ASP A 271 -15.55 12.77 16.96
N ASN A 272 -16.74 13.01 16.40
CA ASN A 272 -16.92 14.04 15.39
C ASN A 272 -16.54 15.44 15.89
N ALA A 273 -16.77 15.73 17.17
CA ALA A 273 -16.40 17.00 17.76
C ALA A 273 -14.86 17.19 17.75
N GLY A 274 -14.10 16.16 18.16
CA GLY A 274 -12.65 16.12 18.05
C GLY A 274 -12.18 16.30 16.62
N TYR A 275 -12.71 15.52 15.69
CA TYR A 275 -12.43 15.63 14.26
C TYR A 275 -12.60 17.06 13.73
N ARG A 276 -13.74 17.72 14.04
CA ARG A 276 -14.01 19.08 13.59
C ARG A 276 -13.06 20.12 14.21
N ARG A 277 -12.64 19.93 15.48
CA ARG A 277 -11.63 20.81 16.10
C ARG A 277 -10.30 20.72 15.35
N VAL A 278 -9.83 19.51 15.03
CA VAL A 278 -8.57 19.31 14.30
C VAL A 278 -8.65 19.91 12.90
N LEU A 279 -9.73 19.64 12.17
CA LEU A 279 -9.92 20.19 10.82
C LEU A 279 -9.95 21.71 10.80
N ARG A 280 -10.64 22.35 11.74
CA ARG A 280 -10.68 23.82 11.82
C ARG A 280 -9.32 24.43 12.13
N ALA A 281 -8.47 23.74 12.89
CA ALA A 281 -7.11 24.20 13.17
C ALA A 281 -6.23 24.18 11.91
N LEU A 282 -6.44 23.22 11.00
CA LEU A 282 -5.73 23.12 9.72
C LEU A 282 -6.33 24.04 8.64
N ALA A 283 -7.64 24.00 8.45
CA ALA A 283 -8.37 24.72 7.41
C ALA A 283 -9.74 25.18 7.94
N PRO A 284 -9.82 26.40 8.51
CA PRO A 284 -11.06 26.96 9.07
C PRO A 284 -12.24 26.97 8.09
N ASP A 285 -11.96 27.15 6.80
CA ASP A 285 -12.97 27.28 5.74
C ASP A 285 -13.24 25.97 4.97
N ILE A 286 -12.75 24.82 5.46
CA ILE A 286 -12.86 23.54 4.73
C ILE A 286 -14.32 23.16 4.43
N GLU A 287 -15.25 23.53 5.30
CA GLU A 287 -16.69 23.24 5.13
C GLU A 287 -17.30 23.98 3.92
N ARG A 288 -16.64 25.06 3.45
CA ARG A 288 -17.05 25.86 2.29
C ARG A 288 -16.23 25.53 1.04
N HIS A 289 -15.26 24.61 1.13
CA HIS A 289 -14.43 24.25 -0.01
C HIS A 289 -15.29 23.59 -1.10
N PRO A 290 -15.26 24.05 -2.37
CA PRO A 290 -16.15 23.54 -3.42
C PRO A 290 -16.12 22.01 -3.56
N ALA A 291 -14.93 21.41 -3.60
CA ALA A 291 -14.80 19.95 -3.68
C ALA A 291 -15.39 19.21 -2.46
N VAL A 292 -15.34 19.79 -1.26
CA VAL A 292 -15.90 19.17 -0.05
C VAL A 292 -17.43 19.27 -0.07
N VAL A 293 -17.98 20.40 -0.51
CA VAL A 293 -19.42 20.59 -0.65
C VAL A 293 -19.98 19.66 -1.73
N GLU A 294 -19.31 19.57 -2.87
CA GLU A 294 -19.77 18.78 -4.02
C GLU A 294 -19.61 17.28 -3.79
N SER A 295 -18.52 16.84 -3.16
CA SER A 295 -18.13 15.43 -3.14
C SER A 295 -18.06 14.82 -1.73
N GLY A 296 -18.11 15.63 -0.69
CA GLY A 296 -17.69 15.20 0.64
C GLY A 296 -18.75 15.26 1.73
N GLY A 297 -18.27 15.40 2.95
CA GLY A 297 -19.08 15.55 4.15
C GLY A 297 -18.20 15.59 5.40
N LEU A 298 -18.73 16.15 6.48
CA LEU A 298 -18.02 16.26 7.76
C LEU A 298 -18.75 15.59 8.93
N GLY A 299 -20.00 15.15 8.73
CA GLY A 299 -20.78 14.42 9.74
C GLY A 299 -20.37 12.95 9.86
N PRO A 300 -20.77 12.25 10.93
CA PRO A 300 -20.58 10.80 11.05
C PRO A 300 -21.20 10.02 9.89
N PHE A 301 -20.83 8.75 9.76
CA PHE A 301 -21.41 7.83 8.79
C PHE A 301 -22.68 7.18 9.35
N GLU A 302 -23.86 7.63 8.92
CA GLU A 302 -25.16 7.08 9.33
C GLU A 302 -25.51 5.85 8.50
N THR A 303 -25.31 5.92 7.18
CA THR A 303 -25.46 4.76 6.30
C THR A 303 -24.24 3.84 6.40
N GLY A 304 -23.05 4.42 6.54
CA GLY A 304 -21.79 3.69 6.43
C GLY A 304 -21.26 3.65 5.00
N LEU A 305 -20.04 3.16 4.86
CA LEU A 305 -19.35 3.00 3.58
C LEU A 305 -19.36 1.54 3.13
N TYR A 306 -19.31 1.35 1.82
CA TYR A 306 -18.96 0.09 1.17
C TYR A 306 -17.48 0.16 0.77
N GLY A 307 -16.67 -0.78 1.25
CA GLY A 307 -15.28 -0.88 0.85
C GLY A 307 -15.15 -1.68 -0.44
N CYS A 308 -14.55 -1.09 -1.47
CA CYS A 308 -14.23 -1.78 -2.72
C CYS A 308 -12.84 -1.36 -3.14
N SER A 309 -11.83 -2.17 -2.81
CA SER A 309 -10.43 -1.77 -2.93
C SER A 309 -9.58 -2.91 -3.46
N GLU A 310 -8.61 -2.59 -4.31
CA GLU A 310 -7.64 -3.57 -4.82
C GLU A 310 -7.00 -4.34 -3.65
N MET A 311 -6.51 -3.59 -2.67
CA MET A 311 -5.82 -4.10 -1.49
C MET A 311 -6.57 -3.79 -0.20
N LEU A 312 -6.71 -4.78 0.68
CA LEU A 312 -7.18 -4.59 2.06
C LEU A 312 -6.04 -4.72 3.08
N ASN A 313 -6.11 -3.91 4.14
CA ASN A 313 -5.08 -3.77 5.17
C ASN A 313 -5.70 -3.39 6.54
N GLU A 314 -4.85 -3.01 7.50
CA GLU A 314 -5.22 -2.53 8.85
C GLU A 314 -6.25 -1.42 8.86
N GLY A 315 -6.19 -0.50 7.89
CA GLY A 315 -7.12 0.61 7.77
C GLY A 315 -8.54 0.09 7.65
N PHE A 316 -8.76 -0.86 6.73
CA PHE A 316 -10.06 -1.51 6.55
C PHE A 316 -10.51 -2.29 7.79
N LYS A 317 -9.61 -3.03 8.45
CA LYS A 317 -9.94 -3.68 9.74
C LYS A 317 -10.50 -2.65 10.73
N ARG A 318 -9.83 -1.51 10.90
CA ARG A 318 -10.27 -0.47 11.84
C ARG A 318 -11.58 0.20 11.42
N LEU A 319 -11.78 0.41 10.12
CA LEU A 319 -13.02 0.98 9.60
C LEU A 319 -14.22 0.04 9.79
N VAL A 320 -14.01 -1.27 9.69
CA VAL A 320 -15.05 -2.27 10.02
C VAL A 320 -15.31 -2.31 11.53
N GLU A 321 -14.27 -2.42 12.37
CA GLU A 321 -14.40 -2.49 13.83
C GLU A 321 -15.09 -1.25 14.43
N SER A 322 -14.93 -0.09 13.80
CA SER A 322 -15.55 1.16 14.25
C SER A 322 -16.96 1.40 13.71
N GLY A 323 -17.46 0.57 12.79
CA GLY A 323 -18.75 0.73 12.15
C GLY A 323 -18.79 1.75 11.00
N VAL A 324 -17.63 2.27 10.56
CA VAL A 324 -17.53 3.14 9.38
C VAL A 324 -17.84 2.38 8.10
N ILE A 325 -17.28 1.18 7.94
CA ILE A 325 -17.63 0.26 6.84
C ILE A 325 -18.69 -0.69 7.34
N ARG A 326 -19.90 -0.56 6.77
CA ARG A 326 -21.06 -1.40 7.08
C ARG A 326 -22.14 -1.40 6.01
N ARG A 327 -22.03 -0.52 4.99
CA ARG A 327 -23.03 -0.47 3.92
C ARG A 327 -22.86 -1.69 3.04
N LYS A 328 -23.86 -2.57 3.07
CA LYS A 328 -23.88 -3.79 2.28
C LYS A 328 -24.29 -3.52 0.84
N VAL A 329 -23.77 -4.35 -0.06
CA VAL A 329 -24.15 -4.49 -1.46
C VAL A 329 -24.49 -5.95 -1.73
N HIS A 330 -25.23 -6.22 -2.80
CA HIS A 330 -25.60 -7.56 -3.22
C HIS A 330 -25.36 -7.74 -4.71
N ASP A 331 -25.07 -8.96 -5.16
CA ASP A 331 -24.82 -9.30 -6.56
C ASP A 331 -26.09 -9.49 -7.40
N ASP A 332 -27.23 -9.01 -6.91
CA ASP A 332 -28.52 -9.08 -7.59
C ASP A 332 -28.83 -7.68 -8.15
N PRO A 333 -28.75 -7.48 -9.48
CA PRO A 333 -28.99 -6.18 -10.08
C PRO A 333 -30.40 -5.66 -9.80
N GLY A 334 -31.41 -6.54 -9.75
CA GLY A 334 -32.80 -6.14 -9.50
C GLY A 334 -32.99 -5.63 -8.08
N LEU A 335 -32.40 -6.31 -7.09
CA LEU A 335 -32.37 -5.86 -5.70
C LEU A 335 -31.67 -4.50 -5.58
N MET A 336 -30.46 -4.36 -6.16
CA MET A 336 -29.70 -3.12 -6.12
C MET A 336 -30.42 -1.95 -6.82
N GLN A 337 -31.17 -2.21 -7.90
CA GLN A 337 -32.02 -1.21 -8.56
C GLN A 337 -33.16 -0.73 -7.66
N ARG A 338 -33.88 -1.64 -7.00
CA ARG A 338 -34.95 -1.28 -6.05
C ARG A 338 -34.41 -0.46 -4.89
N LEU A 339 -33.27 -0.87 -4.32
CA LEU A 339 -32.57 -0.11 -3.27
C LEU A 339 -32.17 1.29 -3.75
N ALA A 340 -31.60 1.41 -4.96
CA ALA A 340 -31.18 2.69 -5.52
C ALA A 340 -32.35 3.65 -5.78
N ARG A 341 -33.56 3.14 -6.08
CA ARG A 341 -34.77 3.93 -6.30
C ARG A 341 -35.56 4.24 -5.02
N GLY A 342 -35.17 3.66 -3.87
CA GLY A 342 -35.96 3.75 -2.64
C GLY A 342 -37.24 2.92 -2.66
N GLU A 343 -37.31 1.91 -3.54
CA GLU A 343 -38.47 1.03 -3.77
C GLU A 343 -38.29 -0.34 -3.08
N ALA A 344 -37.21 -0.54 -2.31
CA ALA A 344 -36.91 -1.79 -1.63
C ALA A 344 -37.92 -2.10 -0.52
N SER A 345 -38.49 -3.30 -0.56
CA SER A 345 -39.38 -3.82 0.48
C SER A 345 -38.64 -4.17 1.78
N LEU A 346 -39.37 -4.47 2.86
CA LEU A 346 -38.77 -5.00 4.09
C LEU A 346 -38.07 -6.34 3.86
N GLU A 347 -38.58 -7.17 2.95
CA GLU A 347 -37.96 -8.44 2.56
C GLU A 347 -36.64 -8.20 1.81
N ASP A 348 -36.60 -7.22 0.90
CA ASP A 348 -35.37 -6.80 0.22
C ASP A 348 -34.30 -6.33 1.22
N GLN A 349 -34.69 -5.58 2.25
CA GLN A 349 -33.78 -5.12 3.30
C GLN A 349 -33.28 -6.28 4.17
N ALA A 350 -34.16 -7.20 4.56
CA ALA A 350 -33.77 -8.39 5.32
C ALA A 350 -32.83 -9.30 4.52
N ARG A 351 -33.07 -9.44 3.21
CA ARG A 351 -32.19 -10.18 2.30
C ARG A 351 -30.82 -9.52 2.17
N LEU A 352 -30.76 -8.20 1.95
CA LEU A 352 -29.49 -7.46 1.93
C LEU A 352 -28.72 -7.63 3.24
N GLU A 353 -29.41 -7.62 4.37
CA GLU A 353 -28.77 -7.79 5.67
C GLU A 353 -28.23 -9.21 5.87
N ALA A 354 -28.95 -10.24 5.40
CA ALA A 354 -28.53 -11.63 5.53
C ALA A 354 -27.41 -12.04 4.54
N GLU A 355 -27.50 -11.57 3.30
CA GLU A 355 -26.69 -12.05 2.16
C GLU A 355 -25.68 -11.02 1.65
N GLY A 356 -25.82 -9.75 2.02
CA GLY A 356 -25.01 -8.67 1.48
C GLY A 356 -23.60 -8.58 2.05
N GLU A 357 -22.69 -8.06 1.23
CA GLU A 357 -21.28 -7.85 1.53
C GLU A 357 -20.98 -6.36 1.66
N PHE A 358 -20.16 -5.94 2.63
CA PHE A 358 -19.80 -4.53 2.81
C PHE A 358 -18.34 -4.23 2.46
N LEU A 359 -17.53 -5.26 2.16
CA LEU A 359 -16.11 -5.10 1.90
C LEU A 359 -15.64 -6.10 0.85
N HIS A 360 -15.17 -5.58 -0.28
CA HIS A 360 -14.56 -6.36 -1.35
C HIS A 360 -13.10 -5.97 -1.54
N GLY A 361 -12.25 -6.97 -1.80
CA GLY A 361 -10.93 -6.72 -2.33
C GLY A 361 -10.32 -7.88 -3.11
N ALA A 362 -9.24 -7.58 -3.83
CA ALA A 362 -8.59 -8.54 -4.73
C ALA A 362 -7.37 -9.24 -4.12
N PHE A 363 -6.69 -8.59 -3.18
CA PHE A 363 -5.73 -9.25 -2.31
C PHE A 363 -5.61 -8.51 -0.98
N TYR A 364 -5.31 -9.22 0.10
CA TYR A 364 -5.12 -8.61 1.41
C TYR A 364 -3.67 -8.78 1.83
N LEU A 365 -3.08 -7.72 2.37
CA LEU A 365 -1.71 -7.71 2.86
C LEU A 365 -1.64 -6.75 4.05
N GLY A 366 -1.15 -7.25 5.18
CA GLY A 366 -1.13 -6.48 6.42
C GLY A 366 -0.09 -7.01 7.39
N SER A 367 -0.24 -6.68 8.65
CA SER A 367 0.51 -7.14 9.81
C SER A 367 0.00 -8.50 10.31
N PRO A 368 0.75 -9.19 11.17
CA PRO A 368 0.27 -10.39 11.84
C PRO A 368 -1.07 -10.20 12.57
N ASP A 369 -1.34 -9.00 13.09
CA ASP A 369 -2.58 -8.69 13.80
C ASP A 369 -3.80 -8.60 12.88
N PHE A 370 -3.60 -8.18 11.63
CA PHE A 370 -4.62 -8.18 10.60
C PHE A 370 -4.96 -9.60 10.14
N TYR A 371 -3.96 -10.46 9.93
CA TYR A 371 -4.21 -11.87 9.60
C TYR A 371 -4.93 -12.63 10.73
N ARG A 372 -4.59 -12.33 12.00
CA ARG A 372 -5.35 -12.88 13.13
C ARG A 372 -6.80 -12.42 13.13
N TRP A 373 -7.05 -11.15 12.80
CA TRP A 373 -8.42 -10.64 12.66
C TRP A 373 -9.20 -11.39 11.58
N LEU A 374 -8.63 -11.57 10.38
CA LEU A 374 -9.27 -12.34 9.30
C LEU A 374 -9.63 -13.77 9.72
N ARG A 375 -8.72 -14.46 10.44
CA ARG A 375 -8.99 -15.81 10.94
C ARG A 375 -10.02 -15.85 12.07
N GLY A 376 -10.08 -14.79 12.87
CA GLY A 376 -10.91 -14.69 14.06
C GLY A 376 -12.27 -14.00 13.87
N MET A 377 -12.62 -13.59 12.64
CA MET A 377 -13.94 -13.03 12.35
C MET A 377 -15.05 -13.98 12.75
N ASP A 378 -16.16 -13.45 13.28
CA ASP A 378 -17.39 -14.22 13.38
C ASP A 378 -17.95 -14.53 11.98
N ASP A 379 -18.87 -15.50 11.90
CA ASP A 379 -19.37 -15.99 10.62
C ASP A 379 -20.16 -14.91 9.85
N ALA A 380 -20.83 -13.99 10.54
CA ALA A 380 -21.59 -12.91 9.91
C ALA A 380 -20.66 -11.90 9.23
N THR A 381 -19.62 -11.45 9.93
CA THR A 381 -18.58 -10.55 9.41
C THR A 381 -17.83 -11.22 8.28
N ARG A 382 -17.45 -12.49 8.45
CA ARG A 382 -16.71 -13.25 7.43
C ARG A 382 -17.49 -13.39 6.12
N ARG A 383 -18.82 -13.62 6.19
CA ARG A 383 -19.68 -13.68 5.00
C ARG A 383 -19.87 -12.32 4.32
N ALA A 384 -19.71 -11.23 5.06
CA ALA A 384 -19.86 -9.89 4.51
C ALA A 384 -18.55 -9.31 3.91
N VAL A 385 -17.45 -10.07 3.98
CA VAL A 385 -16.14 -9.75 3.41
C VAL A 385 -15.87 -10.67 2.22
N GLY A 386 -15.97 -10.11 1.01
CA GLY A 386 -15.82 -10.83 -0.24
C GLY A 386 -14.41 -10.66 -0.84
N MET A 387 -13.86 -11.76 -1.35
CA MET A 387 -12.75 -11.70 -2.32
C MET A 387 -13.34 -11.57 -3.71
N ARG A 388 -12.72 -10.75 -4.56
CA ARG A 388 -13.06 -10.57 -5.98
C ARG A 388 -11.80 -10.60 -6.82
N ARG A 389 -11.92 -10.77 -8.13
CA ARG A 389 -10.77 -10.75 -9.06
C ARG A 389 -10.41 -9.32 -9.45
N ILE A 390 -9.20 -9.10 -9.93
CA ILE A 390 -8.73 -7.77 -10.35
C ILE A 390 -9.57 -7.23 -11.50
N SER A 391 -10.01 -8.08 -12.43
CA SER A 391 -10.92 -7.72 -13.51
C SER A 391 -12.30 -7.20 -13.05
N GLU A 392 -12.68 -7.42 -11.80
CA GLU A 392 -13.91 -6.90 -11.20
C GLU A 392 -13.61 -5.68 -10.31
N ILE A 393 -12.60 -5.73 -9.45
CA ILE A 393 -12.31 -4.64 -8.51
C ILE A 393 -11.76 -3.39 -9.21
N ASN A 394 -10.84 -3.57 -10.16
CA ASN A 394 -10.06 -2.46 -10.69
C ASN A 394 -10.71 -1.80 -11.90
N GLN A 395 -11.68 -2.40 -12.57
CA GLN A 395 -12.33 -1.80 -13.74
C GLN A 395 -13.85 -1.78 -13.61
N LEU A 396 -14.49 -0.91 -14.39
CA LEU A 396 -15.94 -0.83 -14.50
C LEU A 396 -16.45 -1.49 -15.79
N TYR A 397 -15.66 -1.39 -16.85
CA TYR A 397 -16.00 -1.93 -18.17
C TYR A 397 -15.57 -3.39 -18.29
N GLY A 398 -16.31 -4.16 -19.07
CA GLY A 398 -16.00 -5.56 -19.39
C GLY A 398 -16.54 -6.60 -18.41
N GLY A 399 -17.09 -6.16 -17.27
CA GLY A 399 -17.75 -6.99 -16.25
C GLY A 399 -19.24 -6.71 -16.12
N ASN A 400 -19.76 -6.72 -14.89
CA ASN A 400 -21.17 -6.44 -14.62
C ASN A 400 -21.37 -4.92 -14.39
N GLU A 401 -21.12 -4.14 -15.44
CA GLU A 401 -21.09 -2.67 -15.36
C GLU A 401 -22.35 -2.09 -14.71
N ALA A 402 -23.54 -2.59 -15.09
CA ALA A 402 -24.80 -2.10 -14.56
C ALA A 402 -24.93 -2.31 -13.05
N LEU A 403 -24.50 -3.47 -12.55
CA LEU A 403 -24.49 -3.77 -11.12
C LEU A 403 -23.45 -2.91 -10.40
N GLU A 404 -22.23 -2.86 -10.91
CA GLU A 404 -21.12 -2.15 -10.28
C GLU A 404 -21.40 -0.64 -10.17
N ARG A 405 -22.09 -0.04 -11.14
CA ARG A 405 -22.58 1.36 -11.05
C ARG A 405 -23.58 1.56 -9.90
N LEU A 406 -24.43 0.57 -9.63
CA LEU A 406 -25.40 0.64 -8.53
C LEU A 406 -24.72 0.44 -7.16
N GLN A 407 -23.65 -0.36 -7.12
CA GLN A 407 -22.90 -0.63 -5.90
C GLN A 407 -21.91 0.50 -5.55
N ARG A 408 -21.20 1.03 -6.56
CA ARG A 408 -20.09 2.01 -6.45
C ARG A 408 -20.54 3.47 -6.53
N ARG A 409 -21.49 3.85 -5.68
CA ARG A 409 -22.00 5.23 -5.60
C ARG A 409 -21.08 6.13 -4.78
N ASP A 410 -21.06 7.42 -5.11
CA ASP A 410 -20.26 8.47 -4.47
C ASP A 410 -18.80 8.05 -4.23
N ALA A 411 -18.22 7.30 -5.16
CA ALA A 411 -16.98 6.58 -4.93
C ALA A 411 -15.77 7.52 -4.77
N ARG A 412 -14.92 7.28 -3.78
CA ARG A 412 -13.65 7.99 -3.59
C ARG A 412 -12.49 7.02 -3.70
N PHE A 413 -11.69 7.22 -4.73
CA PHE A 413 -10.52 6.42 -5.01
C PHE A 413 -9.25 7.17 -4.61
N PHE A 414 -8.65 6.78 -3.49
CA PHE A 414 -7.47 7.44 -2.94
C PHE A 414 -6.20 6.67 -3.30
N ASN A 415 -5.31 7.33 -4.05
CA ASN A 415 -4.03 6.77 -4.46
C ASN A 415 -2.88 7.72 -4.08
N THR A 416 -1.74 7.16 -3.72
CA THR A 416 -0.53 7.95 -3.49
C THR A 416 0.23 8.12 -4.80
N CYS A 417 0.75 9.33 -5.06
CA CYS A 417 1.73 9.58 -6.11
C CYS A 417 3.02 10.17 -5.53
N MET A 418 4.12 10.06 -6.27
CA MET A 418 5.42 10.61 -5.86
C MET A 418 5.44 12.12 -6.00
N MET A 419 4.86 12.64 -7.09
CA MET A 419 4.81 14.05 -7.44
C MET A 419 3.75 14.31 -8.53
N ALA A 420 3.42 15.57 -8.74
CA ALA A 420 2.50 16.02 -9.77
C ALA A 420 3.01 17.29 -10.44
N THR A 421 2.68 17.48 -11.72
CA THR A 421 2.97 18.74 -12.43
C THR A 421 1.89 19.79 -12.18
N ALA A 422 2.21 21.06 -12.35
CA ALA A 422 1.26 22.18 -12.20
C ALA A 422 0.10 22.10 -13.19
N LEU A 423 0.29 21.41 -14.32
CA LEU A 423 -0.75 21.14 -15.30
C LEU A 423 -1.58 19.88 -14.98
N GLY A 424 -1.24 19.14 -13.93
CA GLY A 424 -2.02 18.00 -13.43
C GLY A 424 -1.64 16.64 -14.01
N ALA A 425 -0.42 16.44 -14.51
CA ALA A 425 0.08 15.08 -14.75
C ALA A 425 0.66 14.50 -13.45
N ALA A 426 0.36 13.23 -13.12
CA ALA A 426 0.91 12.56 -11.93
C ALA A 426 2.06 11.61 -12.29
N VAL A 427 2.98 11.46 -11.34
CA VAL A 427 4.13 10.57 -11.42
C VAL A 427 4.15 9.70 -10.18
N SER A 428 4.09 8.38 -10.35
CA SER A 428 3.88 7.43 -9.25
C SER A 428 4.87 6.27 -9.23
N ASP A 429 5.49 5.93 -10.36
CA ASP A 429 6.23 4.67 -10.50
C ASP A 429 7.64 4.79 -11.13
N GLY A 430 8.02 5.95 -11.68
CA GLY A 430 9.27 6.13 -12.42
C GLY A 430 10.01 7.42 -12.11
N LEU A 431 11.34 7.38 -12.29
CA LEU A 431 12.22 8.54 -12.26
C LEU A 431 12.33 9.20 -13.64
N GLU A 432 12.82 10.44 -13.67
CA GLU A 432 13.02 11.24 -14.88
C GLU A 432 13.98 10.60 -15.89
N ASP A 433 14.88 9.73 -15.44
CA ASP A 433 15.81 8.99 -16.29
C ASP A 433 15.27 7.63 -16.76
N GLY A 434 13.97 7.36 -16.54
CA GLY A 434 13.30 6.14 -16.97
C GLY A 434 13.47 4.95 -16.02
N ARG A 435 14.23 5.07 -14.94
CA ARG A 435 14.32 4.01 -13.94
C ARG A 435 13.01 3.83 -13.19
N VAL A 436 12.61 2.58 -13.03
CA VAL A 436 11.38 2.13 -12.39
C VAL A 436 11.60 2.05 -10.88
N VAL A 437 10.74 2.74 -10.13
CA VAL A 437 10.70 2.71 -8.67
C VAL A 437 9.81 1.57 -8.18
N SER A 438 8.65 1.36 -8.80
CA SER A 438 7.69 0.29 -8.42
C SER A 438 6.94 -0.25 -9.63
N GLY A 439 5.78 0.33 -9.94
CA GLY A 439 4.92 -0.01 -11.07
C GLY A 439 3.61 0.79 -11.02
N VAL A 440 2.88 0.80 -12.13
CA VAL A 440 1.60 1.55 -12.25
C VAL A 440 0.53 0.97 -11.32
N GLY A 441 0.45 -0.37 -11.26
CA GLY A 441 -0.57 -1.08 -10.48
C GLY A 441 -1.99 -0.72 -10.95
N GLY A 442 -2.94 -0.68 -10.00
CA GLY A 442 -4.32 -0.27 -10.30
C GLY A 442 -4.57 1.24 -10.32
N GLN A 443 -3.55 2.09 -10.14
CA GLN A 443 -3.76 3.53 -10.01
C GLN A 443 -4.48 4.13 -11.21
N TYR A 444 -4.01 3.83 -12.43
CA TYR A 444 -4.68 4.27 -13.66
C TYR A 444 -6.11 3.75 -13.72
N ASN A 445 -6.32 2.50 -13.33
CA ASN A 445 -7.62 1.86 -13.41
C ASN A 445 -8.68 2.58 -12.54
N PHE A 446 -8.33 2.92 -11.28
CA PHE A 446 -9.22 3.68 -10.41
C PHE A 446 -9.40 5.13 -10.86
N VAL A 447 -8.37 5.77 -11.42
CA VAL A 447 -8.49 7.10 -12.04
C VAL A 447 -9.52 7.05 -13.17
N ALA A 448 -9.35 6.13 -14.12
CA ALA A 448 -10.26 5.97 -15.26
C ALA A 448 -11.69 5.64 -14.80
N MET A 449 -11.84 4.79 -13.79
CA MET A 449 -13.14 4.45 -13.19
C MET A 449 -13.83 5.68 -12.59
N ALA A 450 -13.09 6.58 -11.93
CA ALA A 450 -13.65 7.80 -11.36
C ALA A 450 -14.19 8.77 -12.42
N HIS A 451 -13.63 8.76 -13.63
CA HIS A 451 -14.15 9.52 -14.76
C HIS A 451 -15.38 8.87 -15.41
N ALA A 452 -15.52 7.54 -15.29
CA ALA A 452 -16.64 6.78 -15.84
C ALA A 452 -17.90 6.79 -14.95
N LEU A 453 -17.73 6.93 -13.63
CA LEU A 453 -18.81 7.05 -12.66
C LEU A 453 -19.18 8.53 -12.47
N ALA A 454 -20.48 8.84 -12.46
CA ALA A 454 -20.98 10.22 -12.48
C ALA A 454 -20.69 11.00 -11.17
N ASP A 455 -20.67 10.30 -10.05
CA ASP A 455 -20.56 10.82 -8.68
C ASP A 455 -19.21 10.47 -8.02
N ALA A 456 -18.31 9.83 -8.76
CA ALA A 456 -17.01 9.40 -8.27
C ALA A 456 -15.93 10.46 -8.50
N ARG A 457 -14.92 10.45 -7.63
CA ARG A 457 -13.73 11.30 -7.73
C ARG A 457 -12.46 10.50 -7.50
N SER A 458 -11.46 10.76 -8.33
CA SER A 458 -10.09 10.28 -8.14
C SER A 458 -9.31 11.30 -7.31
N VAL A 459 -8.66 10.83 -6.25
CA VAL A 459 -7.91 11.67 -5.32
C VAL A 459 -6.47 11.19 -5.23
N LEU A 460 -5.54 12.00 -5.74
CA LEU A 460 -4.10 11.71 -5.72
C LEU A 460 -3.42 12.46 -4.57
N MET A 461 -2.88 11.71 -3.62
CA MET A 461 -2.22 12.20 -2.42
C MET A 461 -0.70 12.19 -2.59
N PHE A 462 -0.03 13.24 -2.15
CA PHE A 462 1.44 13.29 -2.12
C PHE A 462 1.92 14.26 -1.03
N ARG A 463 3.18 14.17 -0.66
CA ARG A 463 3.80 15.15 0.26
C ARG A 463 4.35 16.31 -0.56
N ALA A 464 4.12 17.56 -0.16
CA ALA A 464 4.48 18.73 -0.96
C ALA A 464 5.99 18.85 -1.23
N VAL A 465 6.84 18.28 -0.36
CA VAL A 465 8.31 18.37 -0.46
C VAL A 465 8.98 17.04 -0.18
N ARG A 466 9.98 16.70 -1.00
CA ARG A 466 10.96 15.63 -0.74
C ARG A 466 12.31 16.21 -0.33
N GLU A 467 13.04 15.49 0.52
CA GLU A 467 14.40 15.85 0.96
C GLU A 467 15.37 14.74 0.52
N ASP A 468 16.39 15.10 -0.25
CA ASP A 468 17.42 14.16 -0.77
C ASP A 468 18.74 14.24 0.02
N GLY A 469 18.66 14.55 1.31
CA GLY A 469 19.81 14.79 2.17
C GLY A 469 20.21 16.26 2.19
N ARG A 470 20.73 16.82 1.09
CA ARG A 470 21.23 18.21 1.06
C ARG A 470 20.25 19.23 0.48
N HIS A 471 19.30 18.83 -0.35
CA HIS A 471 18.36 19.76 -0.99
C HIS A 471 16.91 19.34 -0.78
N ALA A 472 16.08 20.31 -0.41
CA ALA A 472 14.64 20.17 -0.46
C ALA A 472 14.17 20.43 -1.88
N GLN A 473 13.24 19.61 -2.37
CA GLN A 473 12.65 19.80 -3.69
C GLN A 473 11.12 19.70 -3.61
N SER A 474 10.41 20.60 -4.29
CA SER A 474 8.95 20.55 -4.41
C SER A 474 8.49 19.28 -5.11
N ASN A 475 7.39 18.67 -4.69
CA ASN A 475 6.70 17.62 -5.45
C ASN A 475 5.52 18.18 -6.27
N VAL A 476 5.25 19.49 -6.18
CA VAL A 476 4.51 20.24 -7.21
C VAL A 476 5.54 20.74 -8.22
N ARG A 477 5.66 20.05 -9.35
CA ARG A 477 6.65 20.31 -10.41
C ARG A 477 6.05 21.18 -11.51
N TRP A 478 6.88 21.90 -12.25
CA TRP A 478 6.44 22.48 -13.52
C TRP A 478 6.33 21.39 -14.60
N ASN A 479 7.39 20.61 -14.77
CA ASN A 479 7.48 19.49 -15.71
C ASN A 479 8.27 18.31 -15.09
N TYR A 480 8.12 17.11 -15.64
CA TYR A 480 8.89 15.92 -15.27
C TYR A 480 8.96 14.93 -16.44
N GLY A 481 10.10 14.24 -16.63
CA GLY A 481 10.32 13.31 -17.75
C GLY A 481 9.56 11.98 -17.70
N HIS A 482 8.70 11.75 -16.70
CA HIS A 482 7.87 10.55 -16.56
C HIS A 482 6.43 10.94 -16.24
N ALA A 483 5.44 10.19 -16.72
CA ALA A 483 4.03 10.42 -16.43
C ALA A 483 3.28 9.11 -16.30
N THR A 484 2.72 8.86 -15.12
CA THR A 484 1.87 7.69 -14.84
C THR A 484 0.42 7.99 -15.17
N ILE A 485 -0.09 9.15 -14.71
CA ILE A 485 -1.43 9.63 -15.01
C ILE A 485 -1.33 10.88 -15.88
N PRO A 486 -1.76 10.83 -17.16
CA PRO A 486 -1.69 11.98 -18.04
C PRO A 486 -2.69 13.06 -17.62
N ARG A 487 -2.34 14.33 -17.89
CA ARG A 487 -3.08 15.49 -17.39
C ARG A 487 -4.55 15.60 -17.81
N HIS A 488 -4.99 14.92 -18.87
CA HIS A 488 -6.40 14.93 -19.27
C HIS A 488 -7.27 14.07 -18.33
N LEU A 489 -6.66 13.22 -17.49
CA LEU A 489 -7.32 12.47 -16.43
C LEU A 489 -7.20 13.15 -15.05
N ARG A 490 -6.69 14.39 -14.98
CA ARG A 490 -6.56 15.14 -13.72
C ARG A 490 -7.92 15.29 -13.03
N ASP A 491 -7.91 15.09 -11.71
CA ASP A 491 -9.08 15.25 -10.86
C ASP A 491 -8.67 15.99 -9.58
N VAL A 492 -8.66 15.36 -8.41
CA VAL A 492 -8.27 16.00 -7.16
C VAL A 492 -6.84 15.65 -6.77
N TYR A 493 -6.07 16.66 -6.37
CA TYR A 493 -4.74 16.52 -5.78
C TYR A 493 -4.73 17.02 -4.33
N LEU A 494 -4.12 16.24 -3.43
CA LEU A 494 -4.02 16.54 -2.00
C LEU A 494 -2.58 16.50 -1.51
N ASN A 495 -2.21 17.48 -0.69
CA ASN A 495 -1.05 17.39 0.18
C ASN A 495 -1.30 18.09 1.52
N GLU A 496 -0.28 18.24 2.35
CA GLU A 496 -0.42 18.77 3.73
C GLU A 496 -0.94 20.22 3.81
N TYR A 497 -1.04 20.93 2.68
CA TYR A 497 -1.51 22.31 2.62
C TYR A 497 -2.96 22.46 2.14
N GLY A 498 -3.58 21.39 1.61
CA GLY A 498 -5.00 21.42 1.26
C GLY A 498 -5.35 20.64 0.00
N ILE A 499 -6.40 21.12 -0.68
CA ILE A 499 -7.07 20.47 -1.80
C ILE A 499 -6.92 21.30 -3.07
N ALA A 500 -6.43 20.68 -4.15
CA ALA A 500 -6.44 21.25 -5.49
C ALA A 500 -7.39 20.43 -6.38
N ASP A 501 -8.53 21.02 -6.74
CA ASP A 501 -9.52 20.40 -7.62
C ASP A 501 -9.31 20.86 -9.07
N LEU A 502 -8.92 19.93 -9.94
CA LEU A 502 -8.50 20.21 -11.32
C LEU A 502 -9.48 19.70 -12.38
N ARG A 503 -10.53 18.94 -11.99
CA ARG A 503 -11.43 18.30 -12.96
C ARG A 503 -12.19 19.36 -13.76
N GLY A 504 -12.11 19.27 -15.09
CA GLY A 504 -12.77 20.21 -16.00
C GLY A 504 -12.25 21.66 -15.96
N ARG A 505 -11.16 21.93 -15.25
CA ARG A 505 -10.57 23.28 -15.11
C ARG A 505 -9.68 23.64 -16.29
N THR A 506 -9.49 24.94 -16.53
CA THR A 506 -8.52 25.43 -17.51
C THR A 506 -7.08 25.20 -17.02
N ASP A 507 -6.09 25.26 -17.91
CA ASP A 507 -4.68 25.11 -17.48
C ASP A 507 -4.25 26.20 -16.48
N GLU A 508 -4.76 27.43 -16.64
CA GLU A 508 -4.47 28.52 -15.70
C GLU A 508 -5.07 28.25 -14.32
N ASP A 509 -6.33 27.83 -14.26
CA ASP A 509 -6.98 27.43 -13.00
C ASP A 509 -6.24 26.27 -12.33
N CYS A 510 -5.73 25.32 -13.12
CA CYS A 510 -4.95 24.21 -12.59
C CYS A 510 -3.62 24.66 -12.00
N VAL A 511 -2.90 25.56 -12.67
CA VAL A 511 -1.68 26.16 -12.13
C VAL A 511 -1.98 26.88 -10.81
N ILE A 512 -3.06 27.67 -10.75
CA ILE A 512 -3.46 28.40 -9.54
C ILE A 512 -3.78 27.41 -8.41
N ALA A 513 -4.56 26.37 -8.67
CA ALA A 513 -4.93 25.36 -7.69
C ALA A 513 -3.71 24.58 -7.17
N MET A 514 -2.84 24.12 -8.07
CA MET A 514 -1.61 23.40 -7.69
C MET A 514 -0.61 24.29 -6.94
N ALA A 515 -0.49 25.57 -7.32
CA ALA A 515 0.33 26.53 -6.59
C ALA A 515 -0.23 26.79 -5.17
N SER A 516 -1.55 26.74 -5.00
CA SER A 516 -2.21 26.91 -3.70
C SER A 516 -1.85 25.83 -2.67
N ILE A 517 -1.43 24.65 -3.14
CA ILE A 517 -0.94 23.54 -2.33
C ILE A 517 0.58 23.36 -2.48
N CYS A 518 1.30 24.29 -3.10
CA CYS A 518 2.77 24.23 -3.17
C CYS A 518 3.39 24.72 -1.84
N ASP A 519 4.51 24.15 -1.40
CA ASP A 519 5.27 24.68 -0.25
C ASP A 519 5.75 26.10 -0.57
N ALA A 520 5.59 27.01 0.41
CA ALA A 520 5.83 28.44 0.23
C ALA A 520 7.21 28.77 -0.33
N ARG A 521 8.23 27.92 -0.10
CA ARG A 521 9.59 28.11 -0.62
C ARG A 521 9.69 28.00 -2.15
N PHE A 522 8.74 27.34 -2.80
CA PHE A 522 8.80 27.02 -4.23
C PHE A 522 7.65 27.65 -5.04
N GLN A 523 6.74 28.39 -4.39
CA GLN A 523 5.57 29.01 -5.03
C GLN A 523 5.98 30.06 -6.08
N ASP A 524 6.90 30.96 -5.74
CA ASP A 524 7.31 32.05 -6.63
C ASP A 524 7.96 31.50 -7.92
N ASP A 525 8.85 30.50 -7.78
CA ASP A 525 9.49 29.85 -8.93
C ASP A 525 8.47 29.12 -9.82
N LEU A 526 7.46 28.47 -9.23
CA LEU A 526 6.41 27.77 -9.97
C LEU A 526 5.53 28.75 -10.76
N LEU A 527 5.12 29.85 -10.12
CA LEU A 527 4.30 30.89 -10.75
C LEU A 527 5.11 31.65 -11.82
N GLY A 528 6.40 31.87 -11.58
CA GLY A 528 7.33 32.47 -12.55
C GLY A 528 7.45 31.62 -13.81
N GLN A 529 7.62 30.31 -13.67
CA GLN A 529 7.61 29.37 -14.81
C GLN A 529 6.27 29.40 -15.54
N ALA A 530 5.14 29.42 -14.82
CA ALA A 530 3.83 29.49 -15.45
C ALA A 530 3.63 30.74 -16.30
N ARG A 531 4.08 31.92 -15.84
CA ARG A 531 4.05 33.16 -16.63
C ARG A 531 4.97 33.09 -17.85
N ALA A 532 6.21 32.65 -17.64
CA ALA A 532 7.20 32.50 -18.73
C ALA A 532 6.68 31.60 -19.87
N HIS A 533 5.86 30.60 -19.52
CA HIS A 533 5.24 29.67 -20.48
C HIS A 533 3.79 30.02 -20.86
N ARG A 534 3.31 31.23 -20.56
CA ARG A 534 1.98 31.74 -20.95
C ARG A 534 0.82 30.90 -20.42
N LYS A 535 0.99 30.30 -19.25
CA LYS A 535 -0.02 29.51 -18.52
C LYS A 535 -0.60 30.23 -17.30
N LEU A 536 -0.18 31.45 -17.05
CA LEU A 536 -0.68 32.29 -15.98
C LEU A 536 -0.63 33.75 -16.41
N ARG A 537 -1.72 34.49 -16.18
CA ARG A 537 -1.83 35.93 -16.42
C ARG A 537 -0.87 36.73 -15.53
N GLU A 538 -0.37 37.83 -16.07
CA GLU A 538 0.63 38.70 -15.41
C GLU A 538 0.09 39.42 -14.17
N ASP A 539 -1.21 39.72 -14.13
CA ASP A 539 -1.88 40.41 -13.03
C ASP A 539 -2.29 39.47 -11.89
N PHE A 540 -2.14 38.15 -12.04
CA PHE A 540 -2.44 37.21 -10.96
C PHE A 540 -1.55 37.49 -9.73
N ARG A 541 -2.17 37.55 -8.56
CA ARG A 541 -1.50 37.71 -7.26
C ARG A 541 -1.90 36.56 -6.34
N ALA A 542 -0.91 35.81 -5.87
CA ALA A 542 -1.10 34.75 -4.90
C ALA A 542 -1.67 35.32 -3.58
N PRO A 543 -2.74 34.73 -3.01
CA PRO A 543 -3.24 35.11 -1.70
C PRO A 543 -2.18 35.00 -0.60
N THR A 544 -2.12 35.98 0.32
CA THR A 544 -1.11 36.01 1.40
C THR A 544 -1.09 34.74 2.26
N ARG A 545 -2.25 34.10 2.44
CA ARG A 545 -2.38 32.84 3.21
C ARG A 545 -1.50 31.70 2.68
N TRP A 546 -1.16 31.69 1.39
CA TRP A 546 -0.31 30.65 0.80
C TRP A 546 1.13 30.68 1.35
N LYS A 547 1.57 31.81 1.92
CA LYS A 547 2.86 31.91 2.63
C LYS A 547 2.89 31.06 3.91
N HIS A 548 1.74 30.62 4.41
CA HIS A 548 1.65 29.70 5.55
C HIS A 548 1.83 28.24 5.15
N ASN A 549 1.97 27.91 3.86
CA ASN A 549 2.25 26.56 3.37
C ASN A 549 3.66 26.11 3.75
N THR A 550 3.87 25.83 5.02
CA THR A 550 5.12 25.39 5.61
C THR A 550 4.86 24.26 6.57
N ARG A 551 5.79 23.29 6.64
CA ARG A 551 5.69 22.19 7.63
C ARG A 551 5.59 22.69 9.07
N ARG A 552 6.21 23.83 9.40
CA ARG A 552 6.13 24.45 10.73
C ARG A 552 4.72 24.87 11.07
N HIS A 553 3.99 25.45 10.12
CA HIS A 553 2.60 25.86 10.34
C HIS A 553 1.71 24.65 10.59
N VAL A 554 1.82 23.61 9.76
CA VAL A 554 1.09 22.34 9.93
C VAL A 554 1.38 21.70 11.29
N ALA A 555 2.66 21.57 11.66
CA ALA A 555 3.05 21.03 12.97
C ALA A 555 2.50 21.88 14.13
N GLY A 556 2.53 23.22 14.01
CA GLY A 556 1.97 24.12 15.02
C GLY A 556 0.46 23.96 15.19
N ALA A 557 -0.27 23.83 14.08
CA ALA A 557 -1.72 23.60 14.09
C ALA A 557 -2.09 22.24 14.70
N LEU A 558 -1.27 21.21 14.47
CA LEU A 558 -1.53 19.85 14.96
C LEU A 558 -0.98 19.56 16.36
N ALA A 559 -0.03 20.35 16.86
CA ALA A 559 0.64 20.10 18.13
C ALA A 559 -0.30 19.88 19.34
N PRO A 560 -1.40 20.64 19.53
CA PRO A 560 -2.33 20.40 20.63
C PRO A 560 -2.96 18.99 20.57
N PHE A 561 -3.29 18.52 19.37
CA PHE A 561 -3.93 17.22 19.13
C PHE A 561 -2.93 16.06 19.15
N ARG A 562 -1.63 16.35 18.95
CA ARG A 562 -0.55 15.39 19.22
C ARG A 562 -0.38 15.20 20.74
N ALA A 563 -0.52 16.28 21.51
CA ALA A 563 -0.33 16.26 22.96
C ALA A 563 -1.48 15.59 23.71
N ASP A 564 -2.73 15.80 23.29
CA ASP A 564 -3.91 15.21 23.93
C ASP A 564 -4.22 13.76 23.49
N GLY A 565 -3.47 13.24 22.51
CA GLY A 565 -3.61 11.87 22.01
C GLY A 565 -4.63 11.70 20.89
N THR A 566 -5.31 12.76 20.44
CA THR A 566 -6.25 12.73 19.31
C THR A 566 -5.56 12.27 18.01
N LEU A 567 -4.29 12.64 17.82
CA LEU A 567 -3.46 12.24 16.69
C LEU A 567 -2.24 11.43 17.20
N PRO A 568 -2.40 10.14 17.52
CA PRO A 568 -1.31 9.31 18.07
C PRO A 568 -0.21 9.03 17.01
N ASP A 569 0.96 8.51 17.40
CA ASP A 569 1.96 8.09 16.38
C ASP A 569 1.50 6.85 15.61
N TYR A 570 0.73 5.97 16.24
CA TYR A 570 0.33 4.67 15.69
C TYR A 570 -1.20 4.50 15.79
N PRO A 571 -1.99 5.20 14.96
CA PRO A 571 -3.44 5.21 15.09
C PRO A 571 -4.09 3.83 14.85
N LEU A 572 -3.46 2.99 14.04
CA LEU A 572 -3.93 1.63 13.72
C LEU A 572 -3.21 0.54 14.53
N GLY A 573 -2.62 0.93 15.67
CA GLY A 573 -1.78 0.05 16.50
C GLY A 573 -0.32 -0.03 16.00
N SER A 574 0.52 -0.75 16.75
CA SER A 574 1.97 -0.81 16.53
C SER A 574 2.51 -2.23 16.63
N ASP A 575 3.45 -2.58 15.77
CA ASP A 575 4.25 -3.83 15.85
C ASP A 575 5.48 -3.68 16.76
N PHE A 576 5.77 -2.46 17.21
CA PHE A 576 6.86 -2.10 18.11
C PHE A 576 6.38 -2.03 19.56
N THR A 577 7.21 -2.56 20.47
CA THR A 577 7.06 -2.33 21.92
C THR A 577 7.23 -0.85 22.27
N PRO A 578 6.75 -0.37 23.44
CA PRO A 578 6.93 1.02 23.85
C PRO A 578 8.41 1.47 23.80
N VAL A 579 9.34 0.62 24.26
CA VAL A 579 10.78 0.87 24.20
C VAL A 579 11.28 0.98 22.75
N GLU A 580 10.79 0.14 21.84
CA GLU A 580 11.16 0.21 20.42
C GLU A 580 10.59 1.47 19.75
N GLN A 581 9.43 1.96 20.15
CA GLN A 581 8.88 3.23 19.66
C GLN A 581 9.75 4.42 20.08
N ASP A 582 10.23 4.43 21.34
CA ASP A 582 11.21 5.42 21.82
C ASP A 582 12.51 5.36 21.03
N LEU A 583 13.02 4.13 20.81
CA LEU A 583 14.23 3.90 20.02
C LEU A 583 14.07 4.37 18.57
N LEU A 584 12.94 4.12 17.92
CA LEU A 584 12.67 4.61 16.55
C LEU A 584 12.70 6.13 16.47
N ARG A 585 12.07 6.82 17.43
CA ARG A 585 12.12 8.29 17.50
C ARG A 585 13.56 8.78 17.68
N ALA A 586 14.30 8.19 18.61
CA ALA A 586 15.70 8.54 18.87
C ALA A 586 16.60 8.28 17.65
N LEU A 587 16.50 7.11 17.01
CA LEU A 587 17.27 6.76 15.82
C LEU A 587 16.92 7.65 14.63
N GLY A 588 15.63 7.98 14.45
CA GLY A 588 15.18 8.93 13.45
C GLY A 588 15.74 10.34 13.66
N TRP A 589 15.77 10.82 14.90
CA TRP A 589 16.44 12.07 15.25
C TRP A 589 17.93 12.00 14.96
N LEU A 590 18.60 10.92 15.36
CA LEU A 590 20.04 10.75 15.17
C LEU A 590 20.40 10.75 13.68
N LYS A 591 19.62 10.05 12.86
CA LYS A 591 19.80 10.03 11.40
C LYS A 591 19.73 11.44 10.79
N ARG A 592 18.77 12.27 11.24
CA ARG A 592 18.66 13.67 10.79
C ARG A 592 19.81 14.53 11.32
N ALA A 593 20.12 14.42 12.61
CA ALA A 593 21.15 15.21 13.28
C ALA A 593 22.56 14.94 12.75
N THR A 594 22.81 13.72 12.27
CA THR A 594 24.10 13.28 11.70
C THR A 594 24.13 13.29 10.17
N GLY A 595 23.10 13.82 9.51
CA GLY A 595 22.97 13.86 8.04
C GLY A 595 23.98 14.78 7.34
N THR A 596 24.65 15.68 8.06
CA THR A 596 25.68 16.58 7.50
C THR A 596 27.01 16.44 8.25
N PRO A 597 28.18 16.73 7.64
CA PRO A 597 29.48 16.64 8.32
C PRO A 597 29.55 17.47 9.61
N ILE A 598 29.05 18.72 9.55
CA ILE A 598 28.97 19.62 10.71
C ILE A 598 28.00 19.07 11.76
N GLY A 599 26.82 18.61 11.32
CA GLY A 599 25.82 18.00 12.21
C GLY A 599 26.37 16.77 12.94
N LYS A 600 27.13 15.92 12.23
CA LYS A 600 27.79 14.74 12.79
C LYS A 600 28.82 15.12 13.86
N LEU A 601 29.73 16.05 13.57
CA LEU A 601 30.73 16.53 14.54
C LEU A 601 30.07 17.14 15.78
N ARG A 602 29.07 18.00 15.58
CA ARG A 602 28.31 18.63 16.68
C ARG A 602 27.61 17.60 17.55
N THR A 603 26.92 16.64 16.93
CA THR A 603 26.18 15.59 17.65
C THR A 603 27.15 14.70 18.44
N PHE A 604 28.31 14.38 17.87
CA PHE A 604 29.35 13.61 18.56
C PHE A 604 29.92 14.38 19.76
N GLY A 605 30.27 15.66 19.58
CA GLY A 605 30.73 16.51 20.68
C GLY A 605 29.71 16.63 21.81
N GLN A 606 28.42 16.80 21.48
CA GLN A 606 27.34 16.80 22.45
C GLN A 606 27.19 15.46 23.18
N ALA A 607 27.35 14.33 22.48
CA ALA A 607 27.26 13.01 23.09
C ALA A 607 28.44 12.72 24.03
N LEU A 608 29.62 13.30 23.77
CA LEU A 608 30.77 13.22 24.68
C LEU A 608 30.61 14.12 25.92
N ALA A 609 29.99 15.30 25.76
CA ALA A 609 29.75 16.25 26.84
C ALA A 609 28.54 15.89 27.71
N ALA A 610 27.60 15.10 27.18
CA ALA A 610 26.42 14.66 27.92
C ALA A 610 26.81 13.61 28.98
N SER A 611 26.83 14.03 30.25
CA SER A 611 26.87 13.14 31.41
C SER A 611 25.45 12.63 31.71
N GLY A 612 25.02 11.58 31.00
CA GLY A 612 23.73 10.94 31.27
C GLY A 612 23.67 10.34 32.68
N ARG A 613 22.53 10.48 33.37
CA ARG A 613 22.26 9.73 34.61
C ARG A 613 22.18 8.23 34.28
N PRO A 614 22.92 7.34 34.97
CA PRO A 614 23.00 5.91 34.62
C PRO A 614 21.68 5.10 34.64
N GLY A 615 20.54 5.69 35.05
CA GLY A 615 19.26 5.00 35.20
C GLY A 615 18.20 5.27 34.12
N ASP A 616 18.19 6.46 33.51
CA ASP A 616 16.98 6.97 32.83
C ASP A 616 16.64 6.26 31.51
N HIS A 617 17.58 5.51 30.92
CA HIS A 617 17.44 4.86 29.61
C HIS A 617 17.84 3.38 29.61
N ARG A 618 17.87 2.74 30.78
CA ARG A 618 18.38 1.36 30.94
C ARG A 618 17.68 0.35 30.01
N ALA A 619 16.35 0.37 29.94
CA ALA A 619 15.58 -0.56 29.10
C ALA A 619 15.90 -0.42 27.60
N ALA A 620 16.05 0.82 27.12
CA ALA A 620 16.41 1.12 25.72
C ALA A 620 17.84 0.65 25.40
N LEU A 621 18.79 0.88 26.31
CA LEU A 621 20.17 0.40 26.16
C LEU A 621 20.25 -1.12 26.21
N GLN A 622 19.50 -1.77 27.10
CA GLN A 622 19.42 -3.23 27.16
C GLN A 622 18.84 -3.80 25.85
N ARG A 623 17.74 -3.23 25.34
CA ARG A 623 17.13 -3.64 24.05
C ARG A 623 18.09 -3.49 22.87
N MET A 624 19.04 -2.54 22.93
CA MET A 624 20.05 -2.31 21.90
C MET A 624 21.38 -3.05 22.16
N ALA A 625 21.46 -3.86 23.23
CA ALA A 625 22.69 -4.52 23.69
C ALA A 625 23.85 -3.53 23.93
N LEU A 626 23.54 -2.39 24.56
CA LEU A 626 24.45 -1.27 24.87
C LEU A 626 24.43 -0.88 26.36
N GLU A 627 23.80 -1.68 27.23
CA GLU A 627 23.82 -1.45 28.69
C GLU A 627 25.23 -1.61 29.26
N ARG A 628 26.01 -2.56 28.73
CA ARG A 628 27.41 -2.83 29.12
C ARG A 628 28.31 -2.83 27.87
N PRO A 629 28.59 -1.64 27.29
CA PRO A 629 29.28 -1.55 26.01
C PRO A 629 30.74 -2.03 26.11
N GLN A 630 31.13 -2.92 25.18
CA GLN A 630 32.46 -3.49 25.05
C GLN A 630 33.27 -2.71 24.00
N GLY A 631 34.47 -2.26 24.37
CA GLY A 631 35.33 -1.49 23.48
C GLY A 631 34.88 -0.04 23.24
N VAL A 632 35.63 0.67 22.40
CA VAL A 632 35.42 2.11 22.16
C VAL A 632 34.20 2.39 21.28
N GLY A 633 33.98 1.56 20.25
CA GLY A 633 32.86 1.73 19.30
C GLY A 633 31.49 1.66 19.97
N GLU A 634 31.24 0.62 20.78
CA GLU A 634 29.96 0.48 21.49
C GLU A 634 29.74 1.58 22.53
N ARG A 635 30.79 2.06 23.19
CA ARG A 635 30.69 3.19 24.13
C ARG A 635 30.24 4.47 23.44
N VAL A 636 30.72 4.69 22.21
CA VAL A 636 30.28 5.80 21.36
C VAL A 636 28.81 5.61 20.95
N GLU A 637 28.44 4.43 20.46
CA GLU A 637 27.05 4.11 20.08
C GLU A 637 26.08 4.33 21.26
N ALA A 638 26.44 3.86 22.45
CA ALA A 638 25.65 4.03 23.67
C ALA A 638 25.44 5.50 24.02
N ARG A 639 26.50 6.33 23.97
CA ARG A 639 26.40 7.78 24.24
C ARG A 639 25.56 8.52 23.20
N LEU A 640 25.72 8.19 21.92
CA LEU A 640 24.90 8.77 20.85
C LEU A 640 23.43 8.42 21.03
N LEU A 641 23.14 7.17 21.39
CA LEU A 641 21.77 6.72 21.65
C LEU A 641 21.16 7.42 22.88
N GLN A 642 21.90 7.53 23.98
CA GLN A 642 21.45 8.26 25.17
C GLN A 642 21.15 9.72 24.87
N LEU A 643 22.02 10.41 24.12
CA LEU A 643 21.76 11.78 23.68
C LEU A 643 20.46 11.85 22.86
N ALA A 644 20.27 10.92 21.92
CA ALA A 644 19.10 10.90 21.07
C ALA A 644 17.80 10.64 21.86
N LEU A 645 17.83 9.72 22.83
CA LEU A 645 16.70 9.45 23.73
C LEU A 645 16.36 10.68 24.58
N ALA A 646 17.36 11.33 25.19
CA ALA A 646 17.15 12.55 25.96
C ALA A 646 16.56 13.70 25.12
N ARG A 647 16.94 13.80 23.84
CA ARG A 647 16.42 14.81 22.90
C ARG A 647 15.01 14.53 22.39
N THR A 648 14.55 13.28 22.49
CA THR A 648 13.26 12.84 21.93
C THR A 648 12.26 12.36 22.99
N ALA A 649 12.64 12.40 24.27
CA ALA A 649 11.74 12.13 25.37
C ALA A 649 10.51 13.06 25.31
N ARG A 650 9.31 12.47 25.35
CA ARG A 650 8.06 13.22 25.44
C ARG A 650 8.04 13.95 26.79
N ARG A 651 7.80 15.27 26.77
CA ARG A 651 7.56 16.07 27.96
C ARG A 651 6.12 15.95 28.40
#